data_AF-A0A1Q5MHY3-F1
#
_entry.id   AF-A0A1Q5MHY3-F1
#
_cell.length_a   1.000
_cell.length_b   1.000
_cell.length_c   1.000
_cell.angle_alpha   90.00
_cell.angle_beta   90.00
_cell.angle_gamma   90.00
#
_symmetry.space_group_name_H-M   'P 1'
#
loop_
_entity.id
_entity.type
_entity.pdbx_description
1 polymer ?
#
loop_
_entity_poly.entity_id
_entity_poly.type
_entity_poly.pdbx_seq_one_letter_code
_entity_poly.pdbx_strand_id
1 'polypeptide(L)'
;MNPLMALSLVAASAVAVPLVSSDTTVQTAPAAADDTAPSLFSTPGKELGSGYTSSSDAIVQATGDAEGLHILAARESDAFSFYEIARLNRKELSDVGPWTGYVCTTGSGNYAAAVYAPSMWSNEPGAYARGAFAAVIRLSDGKVTEVPERVQLAYFTPGCGAGDEVAFTSSSATDESVGSTTVISVDAATGAVSSRRTVKGFLTHVTPTRKGTFGVLDGNLVDLKGDGKKLSARKLAAVPGPMFALTASKNGTVDIGTVDGKSSVISRFNGKDFTELGRAPKGKVELLPVADGAAVVGQVKGIDTSDAPGLFKHAVDGRVTGISRHRHLVTHSVFSEQMKGLTTRIGSASKQGAGTLTVKATALKTGAKATTLVDADRRRPKPDTSLPMDPAAFVTADDDDPPTCGEGGPESQCLSGSGVDHYGLIGQMETPCIVKRNDPKRQALQASANQVEWAVDQAVHGTLTITRPQNWHDTGLAAYTPQGLFPKPKLTGGGEIPAQVMLGILAQESNFKQASWHSMNGDSGNVTRSDWFGNENGIHYYPDRSKADCGYGIAQVTTGMSWEHSTQYDALRAGAITTDYAANIAAGLEILAEKWNQLKALGMNTNNGSPAYLENWYTALWGYNSGVYTSGSVGLGFFNNPVNPSYPADRHLFLRDSYEDASTPSEWSYQEKVLGWAETPQLTWNGEESYSEPNMPLGRITDAPHDLFCDPGINACDPDAADPCPSWDEQCRWDGSVNWMGSSQSTSNSTTEKLSYSLGSGEPALQSKYGHGPCIDHPSVYTGAIIVDNLGEHEDTYGCGDFEAADDGKFTLQVGDNFTMQRDDGSFRATPYIAGIDLHQLGAGYDHHVYFTHSYEYTEPFHRVTGRWQVNQAKLPSGDQPGQRYKVYVHLPAHGAEAVVRYDFIPGDNTAGAKPDYCNVNQGTRSAGKDTWFEMGTFTFWKGGRIEMDNIHKGGTGDDNVVFDAIAFVPFNYADPGPCALVDGGL
;
A
#
# COMPACT_ATOMS: atom_id res chain seq x y z
N MET A 1 22.69 43.23 60.09
CA MET A 1 22.74 44.41 59.22
C MET A 1 22.70 43.91 57.78
N ASN A 2 21.68 44.32 57.00
CA ASN A 2 21.69 44.32 55.53
C ASN A 2 22.96 45.03 55.02
N PRO A 3 23.53 44.71 53.83
CA PRO A 3 22.87 45.02 52.56
C PRO A 3 23.20 44.17 51.29
N LEU A 4 22.32 44.34 50.29
CA LEU A 4 22.48 44.40 48.82
C LEU A 4 23.42 43.41 48.07
N MET A 5 22.82 42.62 47.18
CA MET A 5 23.42 42.18 45.92
C MET A 5 22.50 42.58 44.75
N ALA A 6 23.07 43.27 43.77
CA ALA A 6 22.40 43.76 42.57
C ALA A 6 22.40 42.68 41.48
N LEU A 7 21.23 42.44 40.88
CA LEU A 7 21.05 41.68 39.65
C LEU A 7 21.06 42.67 38.47
N SER A 8 21.97 42.49 37.51
CA SER A 8 21.87 43.12 36.18
C SER A 8 21.32 42.10 35.19
N LEU A 9 20.14 42.40 34.63
CA LEU A 9 19.58 41.71 33.47
C LEU A 9 20.41 42.02 32.21
N VAL A 10 20.78 40.99 31.46
CA VAL A 10 21.26 41.08 30.09
C VAL A 10 20.10 40.69 29.16
N ALA A 11 19.81 41.55 28.20
CA ALA A 11 18.74 41.41 27.21
C ALA A 11 19.05 40.30 26.21
N ALA A 12 18.09 39.39 26.01
CA ALA A 12 18.08 38.43 24.91
C ALA A 12 17.34 39.04 23.72
N SER A 13 18.02 39.17 22.58
CA SER A 13 17.41 39.51 21.29
C SER A 13 16.74 38.27 20.71
N ALA A 14 15.41 38.24 20.71
CA ALA A 14 14.63 37.23 20.01
C ALA A 14 14.73 37.45 18.50
N VAL A 15 15.30 36.47 17.79
CA VAL A 15 15.23 36.36 16.33
C VAL A 15 13.84 35.81 16.01
N ALA A 16 13.08 36.56 15.20
CA ALA A 16 11.73 36.19 14.78
C ALA A 16 11.78 34.97 13.85
N VAL A 17 11.26 33.84 14.33
CA VAL A 17 10.79 32.72 13.50
C VAL A 17 9.63 33.25 12.64
N PRO A 18 9.58 33.00 11.32
CA PRO A 18 8.40 33.34 10.53
C PRO A 18 7.22 32.54 11.07
N LEU A 19 6.23 33.26 11.61
CA LEU A 19 4.96 32.70 12.03
C LEU A 19 4.28 32.03 10.84
N VAL A 20 3.96 30.75 11.04
CA VAL A 20 3.05 29.94 10.23
C VAL A 20 1.80 30.78 9.91
N SER A 21 1.40 30.78 8.64
CA SER A 21 0.17 31.40 8.14
C SER A 21 -1.02 31.04 9.04
N SER A 22 -1.84 32.02 9.40
CA SER A 22 -3.11 31.80 10.08
C SER A 22 -4.00 30.88 9.24
N ASP A 23 -4.14 29.62 9.63
CA ASP A 23 -5.06 28.67 9.02
C ASP A 23 -6.50 29.14 9.21
N THR A 24 -7.26 29.17 8.11
CA THR A 24 -8.71 29.28 8.13
C THR A 24 -9.30 28.12 8.95
N THR A 25 -10.28 28.40 9.81
CA THR A 25 -10.98 27.39 10.62
C THR A 25 -11.52 26.26 9.74
N VAL A 26 -11.07 25.03 9.98
CA VAL A 26 -11.55 23.82 9.31
C VAL A 26 -13.05 23.65 9.57
N GLN A 27 -13.84 23.49 8.51
CA GLN A 27 -15.26 23.21 8.64
C GLN A 27 -15.49 21.72 8.91
N THR A 28 -15.88 21.39 10.13
CA THR A 28 -16.34 20.05 10.52
C THR A 28 -17.86 20.06 10.67
N ALA A 29 -18.57 19.11 10.05
CA ALA A 29 -20.00 18.95 10.26
C ALA A 29 -20.31 18.63 11.74
N PRO A 30 -21.42 19.12 12.32
CA PRO A 30 -21.89 18.69 13.63
C PRO A 30 -22.16 17.17 13.64
N ALA A 31 -21.85 16.52 14.76
CA ALA A 31 -22.17 15.11 15.00
C ALA A 31 -23.69 14.93 15.22
N ALA A 32 -24.49 15.06 14.17
CA ALA A 32 -25.90 14.67 14.16
C ALA A 32 -26.38 14.42 12.72
N ALA A 33 -26.85 13.19 12.50
CA ALA A 33 -27.71 12.62 11.45
C ALA A 33 -28.36 13.54 10.37
N ASP A 34 -27.58 14.27 9.58
CA ASP A 34 -28.02 14.75 8.26
C ASP A 34 -27.03 14.26 7.19
N ASP A 35 -27.55 13.55 6.18
CA ASP A 35 -26.85 12.97 5.00
C ASP A 35 -26.23 14.04 4.06
N THR A 36 -25.99 15.25 4.57
CA THR A 36 -25.44 16.37 3.80
C THR A 36 -23.95 16.58 4.08
N ALA A 37 -23.06 16.02 3.25
CA ALA A 37 -21.63 16.34 3.28
C ALA A 37 -21.41 17.86 3.20
N PRO A 38 -20.42 18.36 3.95
CA PRO A 38 -20.22 19.79 4.17
C PRO A 38 -19.91 20.51 2.86
N SER A 39 -20.54 21.67 2.67
CA SER A 39 -20.14 22.58 1.60
C SER A 39 -18.74 23.10 1.86
N LEU A 40 -17.93 23.20 0.80
CA LEU A 40 -16.58 23.78 0.90
C LEU A 40 -16.67 25.28 1.28
N PHE A 41 -17.68 26.01 0.79
CA PHE A 41 -17.86 27.43 1.05
C PHE A 41 -19.09 27.66 1.92
N SER A 42 -18.91 28.28 3.09
CA SER A 42 -20.02 28.50 4.03
C SER A 42 -20.95 29.65 3.62
N THR A 43 -20.48 30.54 2.74
CA THR A 43 -21.26 31.66 2.18
C THR A 43 -21.13 31.72 0.64
N PRO A 44 -21.63 30.71 -0.10
CA PRO A 44 -21.35 30.55 -1.53
C PRO A 44 -21.77 31.74 -2.40
N GLY A 45 -22.89 32.39 -2.06
CA GLY A 45 -23.34 33.59 -2.78
C GLY A 45 -22.35 34.76 -2.74
N LYS A 46 -21.51 34.84 -1.69
CA LYS A 46 -20.44 35.83 -1.55
C LYS A 46 -19.12 35.30 -2.10
N GLU A 47 -18.80 34.04 -1.84
CA GLU A 47 -17.49 33.43 -2.12
C GLU A 47 -17.36 32.90 -3.55
N LEU A 48 -18.44 32.42 -4.16
CA LEU A 48 -18.51 32.00 -5.57
C LEU A 48 -19.24 33.05 -6.43
N GLY A 49 -20.02 33.90 -5.78
CA GLY A 49 -20.83 34.95 -6.39
C GLY A 49 -22.26 34.48 -6.68
N SER A 50 -23.15 35.44 -6.93
CA SER A 50 -24.62 35.20 -6.96
C SER A 50 -25.13 34.25 -8.05
N GLY A 51 -24.30 33.88 -9.04
CA GLY A 51 -24.68 32.98 -10.14
C GLY A 51 -24.36 31.49 -9.90
N TYR A 52 -23.73 31.15 -8.76
CA TYR A 52 -23.16 29.82 -8.51
C TYR A 52 -24.20 28.68 -8.68
N THR A 53 -25.44 28.89 -8.23
CA THR A 53 -26.54 27.90 -8.29
C THR A 53 -26.95 27.47 -9.70
N SER A 54 -26.59 28.26 -10.71
CA SER A 54 -26.89 27.97 -12.13
C SER A 54 -25.67 27.46 -12.92
N SER A 55 -24.52 27.33 -12.25
CA SER A 55 -23.28 26.94 -12.90
C SER A 55 -23.23 25.45 -13.21
N SER A 56 -22.66 25.11 -14.37
CA SER A 56 -22.30 23.74 -14.74
C SER A 56 -20.87 23.37 -14.36
N ASP A 57 -20.15 24.24 -13.63
CA ASP A 57 -18.77 23.97 -13.26
C ASP A 57 -18.66 22.80 -12.29
N ALA A 58 -17.69 21.95 -12.56
CA ALA A 58 -17.45 20.72 -11.83
C ALA A 58 -15.96 20.42 -11.80
N ILE A 59 -15.54 19.70 -10.78
CA ILE A 59 -14.17 19.23 -10.62
C ILE A 59 -14.18 17.76 -10.22
N VAL A 60 -13.20 17.02 -10.72
CA VAL A 60 -12.89 15.65 -10.32
C VAL A 60 -11.44 15.63 -9.82
N GLN A 61 -11.22 14.97 -8.70
CA GLN A 61 -9.90 14.80 -8.08
C GLN A 61 -9.76 13.36 -7.59
N ALA A 62 -8.54 12.91 -7.36
CA ALA A 62 -8.28 11.61 -6.78
C ALA A 62 -7.22 11.70 -5.68
N THR A 63 -7.34 10.83 -4.69
CA THR A 63 -6.32 10.56 -3.66
C THR A 63 -6.49 9.11 -3.22
N GLY A 64 -5.40 8.45 -2.85
CA GLY A 64 -5.45 7.06 -2.41
C GLY A 64 -5.02 6.88 -0.97
N ASP A 65 -5.51 5.79 -0.37
CA ASP A 65 -5.12 5.29 0.95
C ASP A 65 -5.38 3.77 1.03
N ALA A 66 -5.31 3.15 2.21
CA ALA A 66 -5.48 1.71 2.40
C ALA A 66 -6.85 1.17 1.94
N GLU A 67 -7.89 2.01 1.87
CA GLU A 67 -9.21 1.58 1.41
C GLU A 67 -9.34 1.58 -0.13
N GLY A 68 -8.47 2.28 -0.84
CA GLY A 68 -8.50 2.37 -2.29
C GLY A 68 -8.11 3.74 -2.84
N LEU A 69 -8.20 3.89 -4.16
CA LEU A 69 -8.15 5.20 -4.82
C LEU A 69 -9.55 5.84 -4.77
N HIS A 70 -9.69 6.90 -3.99
CA HIS A 70 -10.91 7.69 -3.88
C HIS A 70 -11.04 8.65 -5.06
N ILE A 71 -12.13 8.55 -5.82
CA ILE A 71 -12.49 9.51 -6.86
C ILE A 71 -13.50 10.48 -6.26
N LEU A 72 -13.11 11.74 -6.14
CA LEU A 72 -13.95 12.79 -5.60
C LEU A 72 -14.53 13.66 -6.71
N ALA A 73 -15.80 14.04 -6.56
CA ALA A 73 -16.46 14.99 -7.45
C ALA A 73 -17.09 16.13 -6.65
N ALA A 74 -17.14 17.32 -7.26
CA ALA A 74 -17.86 18.46 -6.71
C ALA A 74 -18.40 19.35 -7.84
N ARG A 75 -19.55 19.99 -7.60
CA ARG A 75 -20.17 20.96 -8.53
C ARG A 75 -20.29 22.33 -7.88
N GLU A 76 -20.11 23.38 -8.66
CA GLU A 76 -20.27 24.75 -8.17
C GLU A 76 -21.71 25.04 -7.73
N SER A 77 -22.72 24.48 -8.42
CA SER A 77 -24.15 24.62 -8.06
C SER A 77 -24.44 24.17 -6.63
N ASP A 78 -23.65 23.21 -6.14
CA ASP A 78 -23.72 22.65 -4.79
C ASP A 78 -22.63 23.23 -3.88
N ALA A 79 -22.15 24.42 -4.22
CA ALA A 79 -21.10 25.15 -3.52
C ALA A 79 -19.81 24.33 -3.30
N PHE A 80 -19.46 23.52 -4.30
CA PHE A 80 -18.34 22.59 -4.26
C PHE A 80 -18.34 21.67 -3.04
N SER A 81 -19.51 21.17 -2.64
CA SER A 81 -19.59 20.08 -1.66
C SER A 81 -18.94 18.82 -2.24
N PHE A 82 -17.70 18.51 -1.85
CA PHE A 82 -16.99 17.31 -2.31
C PHE A 82 -17.64 16.05 -1.75
N TYR A 83 -17.70 15.00 -2.58
CA TYR A 83 -18.15 13.67 -2.19
C TYR A 83 -17.40 12.61 -2.98
N GLU A 84 -17.26 11.41 -2.40
CA GLU A 84 -16.70 10.25 -3.09
C GLU A 84 -17.73 9.72 -4.11
N ILE A 85 -17.39 9.79 -5.40
CA ILE A 85 -18.24 9.29 -6.47
C ILE A 85 -17.91 7.83 -6.84
N ALA A 86 -16.67 7.41 -6.61
CA ALA A 86 -16.22 6.02 -6.77
C ALA A 86 -15.01 5.75 -5.88
N ARG A 87 -14.86 4.50 -5.46
CA ARG A 87 -13.65 3.96 -4.81
C ARG A 87 -13.10 2.86 -5.70
N LEU A 88 -11.83 2.95 -6.07
CA LEU A 88 -11.18 1.93 -6.89
C LEU A 88 -10.22 1.13 -6.03
N ASN A 89 -10.56 -0.13 -5.81
CA ASN A 89 -9.74 -1.14 -5.17
C ASN A 89 -10.09 -2.49 -5.80
N ARG A 90 -9.34 -3.52 -5.44
CA ARG A 90 -9.54 -4.89 -5.90
C ARG A 90 -9.65 -5.79 -4.69
N LYS A 91 -10.76 -6.54 -4.61
CA LYS A 91 -10.98 -7.52 -3.53
C LYS A 91 -9.84 -8.50 -3.44
N GLU A 92 -9.23 -8.81 -4.58
CA GLU A 92 -8.17 -9.79 -4.65
C GLU A 92 -6.85 -9.30 -4.03
N LEU A 93 -6.75 -8.02 -3.65
CA LEU A 93 -5.53 -7.38 -3.14
C LEU A 93 -5.77 -6.80 -1.74
N SER A 94 -6.22 -7.62 -0.79
CA SER A 94 -6.61 -7.20 0.58
C SER A 94 -5.44 -6.84 1.52
N ASP A 95 -4.18 -7.13 1.13
CA ASP A 95 -2.99 -7.02 2.02
C ASP A 95 -1.90 -6.03 1.57
N VAL A 96 -2.17 -5.27 0.50
CA VAL A 96 -1.14 -4.55 -0.26
C VAL A 96 -0.86 -3.12 0.25
N GLY A 97 -1.48 -2.73 1.37
CA GLY A 97 -1.34 -1.38 1.94
C GLY A 97 -2.06 -0.29 1.14
N PRO A 98 -1.58 0.97 1.17
CA PRO A 98 -2.26 2.10 0.54
C PRO A 98 -2.27 2.03 -0.98
N TRP A 99 -3.32 2.54 -1.60
CA TRP A 99 -3.48 2.65 -3.04
C TRP A 99 -3.04 4.02 -3.56
N THR A 100 -2.70 4.09 -4.83
CA THR A 100 -2.32 5.32 -5.55
C THR A 100 -2.82 5.27 -6.99
N GLY A 101 -2.86 6.41 -7.67
CA GLY A 101 -3.27 6.47 -9.06
C GLY A 101 -3.50 7.88 -9.59
N TYR A 102 -3.94 7.95 -10.84
CA TYR A 102 -4.13 9.19 -11.58
C TYR A 102 -5.50 9.20 -12.22
N VAL A 103 -6.12 10.38 -12.30
CA VAL A 103 -7.45 10.57 -12.90
C VAL A 103 -7.44 11.71 -13.91
N CYS A 104 -8.14 11.53 -15.03
CA CYS A 104 -8.46 12.60 -15.96
C CYS A 104 -9.97 12.65 -16.25
N THR A 105 -10.47 13.81 -16.66
CA THR A 105 -11.89 14.00 -17.02
C THR A 105 -12.01 14.12 -18.54
N THR A 106 -12.99 13.45 -19.15
CA THR A 106 -13.22 13.54 -20.60
C THR A 106 -13.68 14.93 -21.00
N GLY A 107 -13.48 15.32 -22.25
CA GLY A 107 -13.86 16.65 -22.75
C GLY A 107 -15.36 16.93 -22.69
N SER A 108 -16.21 15.89 -22.68
CA SER A 108 -17.65 16.01 -22.41
C SER A 108 -17.97 16.26 -20.93
N GLY A 109 -17.04 15.88 -20.04
CA GLY A 109 -17.13 15.84 -18.58
C GLY A 109 -18.30 15.04 -18.04
N ASN A 110 -18.75 14.06 -18.81
CA ASN A 110 -19.67 13.02 -18.36
C ASN A 110 -18.93 11.83 -17.74
N TYR A 111 -17.63 11.68 -18.03
CA TYR A 111 -16.81 10.57 -17.59
C TYR A 111 -15.47 11.03 -17.04
N ALA A 112 -14.92 10.23 -16.13
CA ALA A 112 -13.52 10.26 -15.75
C ALA A 112 -12.87 8.92 -16.12
N ALA A 113 -11.57 8.93 -16.36
CA ALA A 113 -10.76 7.72 -16.49
C ALA A 113 -9.70 7.74 -15.41
N ALA A 114 -9.42 6.57 -14.83
CA ALA A 114 -8.43 6.43 -13.78
C ALA A 114 -7.50 5.25 -14.06
N VAL A 115 -6.23 5.40 -13.65
CA VAL A 115 -5.32 4.27 -13.41
C VAL A 115 -5.11 4.17 -11.91
N TYR A 116 -5.03 2.95 -11.37
CA TYR A 116 -4.90 2.73 -9.94
C TYR A 116 -4.15 1.43 -9.64
N ALA A 117 -3.42 1.42 -8.53
CA ALA A 117 -2.62 0.28 -8.07
C ALA A 117 -2.26 0.43 -6.58
N PRO A 118 -1.81 -0.63 -5.92
CA PRO A 118 -1.09 -0.53 -4.65
C PRO A 118 0.14 0.37 -4.77
N SER A 119 0.38 1.20 -3.76
CA SER A 119 1.46 2.21 -3.77
C SER A 119 2.85 1.59 -3.81
N MET A 120 3.02 0.42 -3.21
CA MET A 120 4.29 -0.32 -3.21
C MET A 120 4.76 -0.69 -4.62
N TRP A 121 3.84 -0.90 -5.58
CA TRP A 121 4.18 -1.20 -6.98
C TRP A 121 4.88 -0.03 -7.69
N SER A 122 4.86 1.18 -7.11
CA SER A 122 5.68 2.31 -7.59
C SER A 122 7.20 2.10 -7.40
N ASN A 123 7.61 1.12 -6.59
CA ASN A 123 9.00 0.74 -6.37
C ASN A 123 9.43 -0.45 -7.26
N GLU A 124 8.51 -1.05 -8.00
CA GLU A 124 8.75 -2.26 -8.80
C GLU A 124 8.65 -1.96 -10.30
N PRO A 125 9.76 -2.03 -11.07
CA PRO A 125 9.76 -1.65 -12.48
C PRO A 125 8.71 -2.38 -13.33
N GLY A 126 8.52 -3.69 -13.08
CA GLY A 126 7.55 -4.51 -13.80
C GLY A 126 6.10 -4.13 -13.51
N ALA A 127 5.76 -3.95 -12.23
CA ALA A 127 4.42 -3.57 -11.79
C ALA A 127 4.08 -2.12 -12.20
N TYR A 128 5.05 -1.21 -12.14
CA TYR A 128 4.92 0.15 -12.64
C TYR A 128 4.59 0.20 -14.14
N ALA A 129 5.32 -0.56 -14.97
CA ALA A 129 5.27 -0.45 -16.42
C ALA A 129 4.02 -1.08 -17.06
N ARG A 130 3.43 -2.09 -16.43
CA ARG A 130 2.30 -2.85 -17.00
C ARG A 130 1.47 -3.59 -15.96
N GLY A 131 1.47 -3.12 -14.72
CA GLY A 131 0.80 -3.76 -13.59
C GLY A 131 -0.29 -2.89 -12.97
N ALA A 132 -0.61 -1.69 -13.45
CA ALA A 132 -1.74 -0.93 -12.89
C ALA A 132 -3.07 -1.39 -13.48
N PHE A 133 -4.16 -1.17 -12.73
CA PHE A 133 -5.53 -1.35 -13.19
C PHE A 133 -6.02 -0.05 -13.84
N ALA A 134 -7.02 -0.16 -14.71
CA ALA A 134 -7.63 0.99 -15.38
C ALA A 134 -9.15 0.92 -15.32
N ALA A 135 -9.81 2.07 -15.18
CA ALA A 135 -11.26 2.15 -15.13
C ALA A 135 -11.81 3.44 -15.75
N VAL A 136 -13.04 3.38 -16.24
CA VAL A 136 -13.85 4.53 -16.62
C VAL A 136 -14.99 4.69 -15.62
N ILE A 137 -15.18 5.91 -15.13
CA ILE A 137 -16.18 6.28 -14.13
C ILE A 137 -17.19 7.22 -14.77
N ARG A 138 -18.47 6.89 -14.71
CA ARG A 138 -19.55 7.78 -15.17
C ARG A 138 -19.91 8.78 -14.09
N LEU A 139 -19.72 10.07 -14.35
CA LEU A 139 -19.85 11.14 -13.34
C LEU A 139 -21.28 11.50 -12.95
N SER A 140 -22.29 10.94 -13.63
CA SER A 140 -23.69 11.13 -13.26
C SER A 140 -24.12 10.28 -12.07
N ASP A 141 -23.56 9.08 -11.91
CA ASP A 141 -23.99 8.11 -10.90
C ASP A 141 -22.86 7.28 -10.26
N GLY A 142 -21.61 7.49 -10.68
CA GLY A 142 -20.45 6.80 -10.12
C GLY A 142 -20.23 5.39 -10.64
N LYS A 143 -21.00 4.93 -11.64
CA LYS A 143 -20.80 3.60 -12.22
C LYS A 143 -19.36 3.45 -12.72
N VAL A 144 -18.68 2.42 -12.23
CA VAL A 144 -17.32 2.07 -12.64
C VAL A 144 -17.36 0.97 -13.71
N THR A 145 -16.55 1.13 -14.76
CA THR A 145 -16.35 0.10 -15.79
C THR A 145 -14.85 -0.15 -15.93
N GLU A 146 -14.41 -1.33 -15.54
CA GLU A 146 -12.99 -1.69 -15.61
C GLU A 146 -12.55 -1.92 -17.06
N VAL A 147 -11.30 -1.53 -17.34
CA VAL A 147 -10.60 -1.85 -18.57
C VAL A 147 -9.81 -3.13 -18.33
N PRO A 148 -10.01 -4.20 -19.12
CA PRO A 148 -9.44 -5.52 -18.83
C PRO A 148 -7.91 -5.58 -18.96
N GLU A 149 -7.29 -4.60 -19.61
CA GLU A 149 -5.84 -4.53 -19.77
C GLU A 149 -5.13 -3.89 -18.57
N ARG A 150 -3.93 -4.41 -18.29
CA ARG A 150 -3.01 -3.79 -17.34
C ARG A 150 -2.23 -2.65 -18.00
N VAL A 151 -2.09 -1.55 -17.28
CA VAL A 151 -1.55 -0.27 -17.77
C VAL A 151 -0.37 0.21 -16.93
N GLN A 152 0.24 1.31 -17.33
CA GLN A 152 1.27 2.00 -16.57
C GLN A 152 0.69 2.77 -15.39
N LEU A 153 1.40 2.78 -14.26
CA LEU A 153 1.13 3.64 -13.10
C LEU A 153 1.88 4.98 -13.25
N ALA A 154 1.56 5.78 -14.27
CA ALA A 154 2.33 6.98 -14.60
C ALA A 154 1.44 8.22 -14.74
N TYR A 155 1.92 9.39 -14.31
CA TYR A 155 1.17 10.66 -14.29
C TYR A 155 0.60 11.08 -15.67
N PHE A 156 1.22 10.62 -16.75
CA PHE A 156 0.82 10.95 -18.12
C PHE A 156 -0.25 10.03 -18.71
N THR A 157 -0.73 9.03 -17.94
CA THR A 157 -1.84 8.13 -18.31
C THR A 157 -2.83 8.03 -17.14
N PRO A 158 -4.14 8.17 -17.34
CA PRO A 158 -4.84 8.17 -18.62
C PRO A 158 -4.77 9.50 -19.37
N GLY A 159 -4.83 9.41 -20.70
CA GLY A 159 -5.02 10.55 -21.59
C GLY A 159 -6.47 10.73 -22.00
N CYS A 160 -7.15 11.74 -21.45
CA CYS A 160 -8.52 12.07 -21.79
C CYS A 160 -8.60 13.03 -22.98
N GLY A 161 -9.42 12.68 -23.97
CA GLY A 161 -9.61 13.48 -25.17
C GLY A 161 -10.59 14.64 -25.02
N ALA A 162 -10.71 15.44 -26.09
CA ALA A 162 -11.71 16.52 -26.20
C ALA A 162 -13.16 16.04 -26.35
N GLY A 163 -13.36 14.74 -26.62
CA GLY A 163 -14.65 14.03 -26.60
C GLY A 163 -14.70 13.03 -25.44
N ASP A 164 -15.26 11.84 -25.68
CA ASP A 164 -15.31 10.72 -24.72
C ASP A 164 -14.29 9.61 -25.02
N GLU A 165 -13.26 9.94 -25.79
CA GLU A 165 -12.15 9.04 -26.10
C GLU A 165 -11.11 9.11 -24.98
N VAL A 166 -10.67 7.94 -24.52
CA VAL A 166 -9.62 7.78 -23.51
C VAL A 166 -8.51 6.90 -24.08
N ALA A 167 -7.26 7.23 -23.78
CA ALA A 167 -6.12 6.38 -24.09
C ALA A 167 -5.36 6.03 -22.82
N PHE A 168 -5.04 4.74 -22.66
CA PHE A 168 -4.10 4.25 -21.66
C PHE A 168 -2.84 3.71 -22.34
N THR A 169 -1.72 3.68 -21.62
CA THR A 169 -0.47 3.08 -22.09
C THR A 169 -0.04 1.91 -21.21
N SER A 170 0.56 0.90 -21.83
CA SER A 170 1.16 -0.26 -21.17
C SER A 170 2.51 -0.54 -21.82
N SER A 171 3.59 -0.62 -21.03
CA SER A 171 4.95 -0.69 -21.53
C SER A 171 5.63 -2.02 -21.21
N SER A 172 6.40 -2.50 -22.19
CA SER A 172 7.31 -3.64 -22.06
C SER A 172 8.79 -3.22 -22.00
N ALA A 173 9.08 -1.92 -21.91
CA ALA A 173 10.44 -1.43 -21.72
C ALA A 173 10.98 -1.85 -20.34
N THR A 174 12.24 -2.26 -20.29
CA THR A 174 12.95 -2.72 -19.08
C THR A 174 14.41 -2.29 -19.19
N ASP A 175 15.22 -2.29 -18.13
CA ASP A 175 16.66 -1.95 -18.19
C ASP A 175 17.54 -2.87 -19.09
N GLU A 176 16.92 -3.79 -19.82
CA GLU A 176 17.55 -4.71 -20.77
C GLU A 176 16.98 -4.61 -22.18
N SER A 177 15.90 -3.84 -22.39
CA SER A 177 15.20 -3.78 -23.67
C SER A 177 14.37 -2.51 -23.84
N VAL A 178 14.58 -1.84 -24.98
CA VAL A 178 13.75 -0.75 -25.55
C VAL A 178 12.25 -1.06 -25.53
N GLY A 179 11.92 -2.35 -25.63
CA GLY A 179 10.56 -2.83 -25.57
C GLY A 179 9.61 -2.16 -26.57
N SER A 180 8.35 -2.11 -26.16
CA SER A 180 7.26 -1.50 -26.92
C SER A 180 6.18 -0.99 -25.98
N THR A 181 5.47 0.03 -26.43
CA THR A 181 4.31 0.58 -25.73
C THR A 181 3.03 0.23 -26.47
N THR A 182 2.06 -0.33 -25.77
CA THR A 182 0.70 -0.58 -26.26
C THR A 182 -0.21 0.56 -25.83
N VAL A 183 -0.85 1.19 -26.81
CA VAL A 183 -1.93 2.16 -26.61
C VAL A 183 -3.26 1.41 -26.59
N ILE A 184 -3.98 1.54 -25.48
CA ILE A 184 -5.30 0.96 -25.26
C ILE A 184 -6.32 2.10 -25.36
N SER A 185 -7.04 2.16 -26.47
CA SER A 185 -8.06 3.19 -26.69
C SER A 185 -9.41 2.69 -26.18
N VAL A 186 -10.09 3.49 -25.37
CA VAL A 186 -11.37 3.17 -24.74
C VAL A 186 -12.38 4.25 -25.11
N ASP A 187 -13.58 3.82 -25.48
CA ASP A 187 -14.75 4.69 -25.58
C ASP A 187 -15.38 4.79 -24.18
N ALA A 188 -15.32 5.96 -23.55
CA ALA A 188 -15.76 6.13 -22.17
C ALA A 188 -17.28 5.96 -21.98
N ALA A 189 -18.07 6.20 -23.03
CA ALA A 189 -19.51 6.09 -22.97
C ALA A 189 -19.99 4.64 -22.91
N THR A 190 -19.29 3.75 -23.61
CA THR A 190 -19.58 2.31 -23.64
C THR A 190 -18.70 1.51 -22.68
N GLY A 191 -17.57 2.06 -22.26
CA GLY A 191 -16.52 1.35 -21.51
C GLY A 191 -15.75 0.34 -22.38
N ALA A 192 -15.99 0.31 -23.69
CA ALA A 192 -15.42 -0.70 -24.57
C ALA A 192 -14.01 -0.30 -25.07
N VAL A 193 -13.11 -1.28 -25.07
CA VAL A 193 -11.78 -1.16 -25.70
C VAL A 193 -11.95 -1.13 -27.22
N SER A 194 -11.77 0.04 -27.81
CA SER A 194 -11.93 0.26 -29.26
C SER A 194 -10.71 -0.18 -30.07
N SER A 195 -9.50 -0.14 -29.49
CA SER A 195 -8.31 -0.69 -30.13
C SER A 195 -7.16 -0.96 -29.17
N ARG A 196 -6.30 -1.91 -29.55
CA ARG A 196 -5.03 -2.25 -28.90
C ARG A 196 -3.94 -2.16 -29.96
N ARG A 197 -3.06 -1.17 -29.85
CA ARG A 197 -2.07 -0.92 -30.89
C ARG A 197 -0.71 -0.65 -30.29
N THR A 198 0.30 -1.29 -30.84
CA THR A 198 1.66 -1.23 -30.28
C THR A 198 2.59 -0.41 -31.16
N VAL A 199 3.45 0.38 -30.51
CA VAL A 199 4.59 1.09 -31.11
C VAL A 199 5.88 0.65 -30.42
N LYS A 200 6.99 0.57 -31.16
CA LYS A 200 8.31 0.28 -30.56
C LYS A 200 8.77 1.50 -29.75
N GLY A 201 9.43 1.26 -28.61
CA GLY A 201 9.93 2.33 -27.74
C GLY A 201 8.97 2.76 -26.65
N PHE A 202 9.43 3.69 -25.83
CA PHE A 202 8.71 4.22 -24.68
C PHE A 202 7.86 5.43 -25.08
N LEU A 203 6.56 5.21 -25.28
CA LEU A 203 5.61 6.24 -25.68
C LEU A 203 4.92 6.83 -24.44
N THR A 204 5.03 8.14 -24.24
CA THR A 204 4.40 8.84 -23.10
C THR A 204 3.35 9.86 -23.58
N HIS A 205 2.58 10.40 -22.63
CA HIS A 205 1.67 11.54 -22.84
C HIS A 205 0.67 11.35 -24.00
N VAL A 206 0.12 10.14 -24.15
CA VAL A 206 -0.81 9.84 -25.26
C VAL A 206 -2.12 10.58 -25.04
N THR A 207 -2.41 11.57 -25.89
CA THR A 207 -3.58 12.46 -25.74
C THR A 207 -4.42 12.47 -27.01
N PRO A 208 -5.67 11.98 -26.95
CA PRO A 208 -6.62 12.13 -28.06
C PRO A 208 -7.03 13.60 -28.26
N THR A 209 -7.11 14.05 -29.51
CA THR A 209 -7.56 15.40 -29.87
C THR A 209 -8.53 15.35 -31.05
N ARG A 210 -9.17 16.49 -31.35
CA ARG A 210 -10.05 16.62 -32.53
C ARG A 210 -9.35 16.39 -33.88
N LYS A 211 -8.00 16.46 -33.95
CA LYS A 211 -7.23 16.26 -35.20
C LYS A 211 -6.50 14.92 -35.27
N GLY A 212 -6.51 14.14 -34.19
CA GLY A 212 -5.79 12.88 -34.08
C GLY A 212 -5.29 12.65 -32.66
N THR A 213 -4.64 11.50 -32.45
CA THR A 213 -4.02 11.15 -31.19
C THR A 213 -2.54 11.52 -31.25
N PHE A 214 -2.08 12.32 -30.30
CA PHE A 214 -0.67 12.67 -30.18
C PHE A 214 -0.02 11.91 -29.02
N GLY A 215 1.29 11.80 -29.04
CA GLY A 215 2.09 11.31 -27.91
C GLY A 215 3.53 11.76 -28.07
N VAL A 216 4.39 11.33 -27.16
CA VAL A 216 5.82 11.66 -27.16
C VAL A 216 6.62 10.37 -27.24
N LEU A 217 7.46 10.27 -28.27
CA LEU A 217 8.29 9.10 -28.55
C LEU A 217 9.66 9.57 -29.06
N ASP A 218 10.74 9.00 -28.51
CA ASP A 218 12.12 9.33 -28.86
C ASP A 218 12.41 10.85 -28.81
N GLY A 219 11.85 11.55 -27.82
CA GLY A 219 11.99 13.01 -27.65
C GLY A 219 11.19 13.87 -28.65
N ASN A 220 10.28 13.27 -29.41
CA ASN A 220 9.51 13.97 -30.43
C ASN A 220 8.00 13.90 -30.15
N LEU A 221 7.30 14.99 -30.46
CA LEU A 221 5.86 14.96 -30.61
C LEU A 221 5.53 14.15 -31.87
N VAL A 222 4.69 13.14 -31.72
CA VAL A 222 4.29 12.23 -32.81
C VAL A 222 2.78 12.21 -32.98
N ASP A 223 2.33 12.16 -34.24
CA ASP A 223 0.95 11.84 -34.61
C ASP A 223 0.84 10.32 -34.74
N LEU A 224 -0.06 9.74 -33.96
CA LEU A 224 -0.28 8.31 -33.87
C LEU A 224 -1.38 7.92 -34.88
N LYS A 225 -1.02 7.09 -35.86
CA LYS A 225 -1.96 6.51 -36.84
C LYS A 225 -1.93 4.99 -36.75
N GLY A 226 -3.11 4.39 -36.62
CA GLY A 226 -3.26 2.94 -36.48
C GLY A 226 -3.72 2.25 -37.77
N ASP A 227 -3.15 1.07 -38.02
CA ASP A 227 -3.69 0.06 -38.95
C ASP A 227 -3.61 -1.32 -38.27
N GLY A 228 -4.76 -1.99 -38.14
CA GLY A 228 -4.87 -3.24 -37.37
C GLY A 228 -4.30 -3.13 -35.95
N LYS A 229 -3.35 -4.02 -35.61
CA LYS A 229 -2.67 -4.08 -34.30
C LYS A 229 -1.42 -3.19 -34.19
N LYS A 230 -0.97 -2.57 -35.29
CA LYS A 230 0.26 -1.77 -35.30
C LYS A 230 -0.08 -0.28 -35.25
N LEU A 231 0.77 0.44 -34.53
CA LEU A 231 0.71 1.90 -34.47
C LEU A 231 1.94 2.48 -35.18
N SER A 232 1.69 3.36 -36.14
CA SER A 232 2.73 4.17 -36.76
C SER A 232 2.80 5.52 -36.04
N ALA A 233 4.02 5.94 -35.70
CA ALA A 233 4.29 7.24 -35.11
C ALA A 233 4.94 8.14 -36.16
N ARG A 234 4.22 9.17 -36.61
CA ARG A 234 4.77 10.17 -37.51
C ARG A 234 5.30 11.34 -36.69
N LYS A 235 6.62 11.53 -36.70
CA LYS A 235 7.27 12.72 -36.11
C LYS A 235 6.67 14.00 -36.67
N LEU A 236 6.33 14.93 -35.77
CA LEU A 236 5.83 16.26 -36.08
C LEU A 236 6.89 17.31 -35.76
N ALA A 237 7.36 17.33 -34.51
CA ALA A 237 8.36 18.28 -34.02
C ALA A 237 9.18 17.65 -32.89
N ALA A 238 10.42 18.11 -32.73
CA ALA A 238 11.19 17.82 -31.51
C ALA A 238 10.55 18.58 -30.34
N VAL A 239 10.44 17.93 -29.19
CA VAL A 239 9.98 18.58 -27.96
C VAL A 239 11.17 19.37 -27.37
N PRO A 240 10.98 20.61 -26.91
CA PRO A 240 12.07 21.52 -26.57
C PRO A 240 12.75 21.25 -25.22
N GLY A 241 12.46 20.14 -24.55
CA GLY A 241 13.09 19.74 -23.29
C GLY A 241 12.30 18.69 -22.50
N PRO A 242 12.79 18.27 -21.32
CA PRO A 242 12.11 17.32 -20.44
C PRO A 242 10.70 17.78 -20.07
N MET A 243 9.73 16.87 -20.08
CA MET A 243 8.31 17.20 -19.94
C MET A 243 7.76 17.01 -18.53
N PHE A 244 6.75 17.82 -18.20
CA PHE A 244 5.89 17.61 -17.02
C PHE A 244 4.40 17.61 -17.37
N ALA A 245 4.00 18.07 -18.56
CA ALA A 245 2.59 18.07 -18.97
C ALA A 245 2.40 18.09 -20.49
N LEU A 246 1.30 17.49 -20.95
CA LEU A 246 0.76 17.62 -22.31
C LEU A 246 -0.76 17.68 -22.24
N THR A 247 -1.37 18.67 -22.89
CA THR A 247 -2.83 18.85 -22.91
C THR A 247 -3.35 19.15 -24.31
N ALA A 248 -4.58 18.73 -24.60
CA ALA A 248 -5.24 19.05 -25.85
C ALA A 248 -5.61 20.55 -25.91
N SER A 249 -5.24 21.21 -27.01
CA SER A 249 -5.60 22.61 -27.22
C SER A 249 -6.96 22.74 -27.92
N LYS A 250 -7.60 23.91 -27.81
CA LYS A 250 -8.92 24.18 -28.42
C LYS A 250 -9.01 23.90 -29.92
N ASN A 251 -7.92 24.15 -30.65
CA ASN A 251 -7.88 24.02 -32.11
C ASN A 251 -7.53 22.58 -32.55
N GLY A 252 -7.44 21.63 -31.61
CA GLY A 252 -7.05 20.25 -31.84
C GLY A 252 -5.55 20.02 -32.00
N THR A 253 -4.69 20.96 -31.63
CA THR A 253 -3.24 20.70 -31.41
C THR A 253 -3.00 20.39 -29.92
N VAL A 254 -1.78 20.64 -29.43
CA VAL A 254 -1.39 20.40 -28.03
C VAL A 254 -0.65 21.59 -27.45
N ASP A 255 -0.81 21.77 -26.14
CA ASP A 255 0.02 22.62 -25.29
C ASP A 255 0.87 21.72 -24.39
N ILE A 256 2.12 22.10 -24.14
CA ILE A 256 3.07 21.32 -23.34
C ILE A 256 3.71 22.16 -22.25
N GLY A 257 4.09 21.48 -21.16
CA GLY A 257 4.96 21.98 -20.11
C GLY A 257 6.29 21.25 -20.14
N THR A 258 7.39 22.00 -20.21
CA THR A 258 8.78 21.49 -20.21
C THR A 258 9.67 22.19 -19.19
N VAL A 259 10.81 21.61 -18.83
CA VAL A 259 11.82 22.24 -17.96
C VAL A 259 13.02 22.70 -18.78
N ASP A 260 13.51 23.91 -18.46
CA ASP A 260 14.79 24.44 -18.94
C ASP A 260 15.54 25.06 -17.74
N GLY A 261 16.54 24.34 -17.25
CA GLY A 261 17.29 24.66 -16.04
C GLY A 261 16.38 24.86 -14.83
N LYS A 262 16.28 26.11 -14.36
CA LYS A 262 15.48 26.49 -13.17
C LYS A 262 14.07 26.99 -13.52
N SER A 263 13.62 26.82 -14.76
CA SER A 263 12.34 27.33 -15.25
C SER A 263 11.43 26.21 -15.75
N SER A 264 10.14 26.29 -15.41
CA SER A 264 9.07 25.64 -16.16
C SER A 264 8.70 26.52 -17.35
N VAL A 265 8.58 25.92 -18.53
CA VAL A 265 8.34 26.59 -19.82
C VAL A 265 7.05 26.06 -20.40
N ILE A 266 6.14 26.96 -20.79
CA ILE A 266 4.89 26.61 -21.46
C ILE A 266 5.04 26.88 -22.96
N SER A 267 4.72 25.90 -23.78
CA SER A 267 4.81 26.00 -25.24
C SER A 267 3.57 25.46 -25.93
N ARG A 268 3.24 26.01 -27.10
CA ARG A 268 2.14 25.54 -27.96
C ARG A 268 2.67 24.96 -29.26
N PHE A 269 2.14 23.81 -29.66
CA PHE A 269 2.35 23.30 -31.00
C PHE A 269 1.47 24.03 -32.02
N ASN A 270 2.09 24.68 -33.00
CA ASN A 270 1.39 25.48 -34.03
C ASN A 270 1.05 24.68 -35.31
N GLY A 271 1.31 23.36 -35.32
CA GLY A 271 1.14 22.49 -36.47
C GLY A 271 2.44 22.19 -37.22
N LYS A 272 3.53 22.90 -36.91
CA LYS A 272 4.86 22.67 -37.46
C LYS A 272 5.93 22.57 -36.38
N ASP A 273 5.99 23.56 -35.50
CA ASP A 273 7.01 23.68 -34.45
C ASP A 273 6.35 24.10 -33.12
N PHE A 274 7.10 24.03 -32.01
CA PHE A 274 6.68 24.59 -30.74
C PHE A 274 7.01 26.08 -30.66
N THR A 275 6.05 26.87 -30.17
CA THR A 275 6.23 28.29 -29.85
C THR A 275 6.18 28.45 -28.34
N GLU A 276 7.26 28.95 -27.75
CA GLU A 276 7.32 29.29 -26.32
C GLU A 276 6.34 30.43 -26.03
N LEU A 277 5.47 30.22 -25.05
CA LEU A 277 4.49 31.20 -24.56
C LEU A 277 5.00 31.92 -23.31
N GLY A 278 5.96 31.32 -22.61
CA GLY A 278 6.71 31.97 -21.55
C GLY A 278 7.13 31.01 -20.44
N ARG A 279 7.62 31.59 -19.34
CA ARG A 279 8.33 30.86 -18.29
C ARG A 279 7.86 31.24 -16.89
N ALA A 280 8.00 30.29 -15.98
CA ALA A 280 7.85 30.45 -14.53
C ALA A 280 9.01 29.73 -13.82
N PRO A 281 9.28 30.02 -12.53
CA PRO A 281 10.20 29.19 -11.75
C PRO A 281 9.77 27.70 -11.78
N LYS A 282 10.75 26.78 -11.81
CA LYS A 282 10.52 25.33 -11.83
C LYS A 282 9.54 24.91 -10.72
N GLY A 283 8.53 24.12 -11.08
CA GLY A 283 7.51 23.60 -10.15
C GLY A 283 6.55 24.65 -9.58
N LYS A 284 6.46 25.84 -10.21
CA LYS A 284 5.55 26.93 -9.76
C LYS A 284 4.43 27.23 -10.75
N VAL A 285 4.23 26.38 -11.75
CA VAL A 285 3.13 26.49 -12.72
C VAL A 285 2.69 25.11 -13.16
N GLU A 286 1.38 24.91 -13.24
CA GLU A 286 0.75 23.69 -13.77
C GLU A 286 0.06 23.96 -15.10
N LEU A 287 0.02 22.94 -15.96
CA LEU A 287 -0.73 22.93 -17.22
C LEU A 287 -1.83 21.86 -17.15
N LEU A 288 -3.08 22.28 -16.97
CA LEU A 288 -4.19 21.40 -16.66
C LEU A 288 -5.29 21.46 -17.74
N PRO A 289 -5.95 20.34 -18.07
CA PRO A 289 -7.06 20.33 -19.01
C PRO A 289 -8.30 21.03 -18.44
N VAL A 290 -9.02 21.78 -19.28
CA VAL A 290 -10.29 22.44 -18.91
C VAL A 290 -11.28 22.36 -20.07
N ALA A 291 -12.55 22.75 -19.85
CA ALA A 291 -13.48 22.90 -20.96
C ALA A 291 -12.93 23.90 -21.99
N ASP A 292 -12.97 23.49 -23.26
CA ASP A 292 -12.52 24.25 -24.43
C ASP A 292 -11.00 24.53 -24.49
N GLY A 293 -10.15 23.72 -23.83
CA GLY A 293 -8.70 23.77 -24.00
C GLY A 293 -7.95 23.41 -22.73
N ALA A 294 -7.02 24.28 -22.33
CA ALA A 294 -6.14 24.07 -21.18
C ALA A 294 -6.02 25.35 -20.34
N ALA A 295 -5.57 25.21 -19.10
CA ALA A 295 -5.29 26.31 -18.19
C ALA A 295 -3.87 26.21 -17.66
N VAL A 296 -3.17 27.33 -17.68
CA VAL A 296 -1.89 27.54 -17.00
C VAL A 296 -2.18 28.22 -15.67
N VAL A 297 -1.78 27.58 -14.57
CA VAL A 297 -2.20 27.96 -13.22
C VAL A 297 -0.98 28.07 -12.29
N GLY A 298 -0.90 29.12 -11.47
CA GLY A 298 0.21 29.32 -10.52
C GLY A 298 0.93 30.67 -10.75
N GLN A 299 2.27 30.65 -10.79
CA GLN A 299 3.09 31.85 -11.05
C GLN A 299 3.18 32.20 -12.54
N VAL A 300 2.08 32.71 -13.09
CA VAL A 300 1.90 32.87 -14.55
C VAL A 300 2.31 34.23 -15.13
N LYS A 301 2.97 35.09 -14.35
CA LYS A 301 3.27 36.48 -14.76
C LYS A 301 4.12 36.54 -16.04
N GLY A 302 5.05 35.61 -16.22
CA GLY A 302 5.94 35.53 -17.38
C GLY A 302 5.38 34.80 -18.60
N ILE A 303 4.08 34.45 -18.60
CA ILE A 303 3.45 33.63 -19.64
C ILE A 303 2.42 34.46 -20.40
N ASP A 304 2.57 34.53 -21.72
CA ASP A 304 1.65 35.21 -22.63
C ASP A 304 0.79 34.20 -23.41
N THR A 305 -0.53 34.31 -23.24
CA THR A 305 -1.50 33.43 -23.89
C THR A 305 -2.36 34.16 -24.91
N SER A 306 -2.03 35.42 -25.26
CA SER A 306 -2.83 36.23 -26.21
C SER A 306 -3.03 35.56 -27.56
N ASP A 307 -1.98 34.92 -28.08
CA ASP A 307 -1.97 34.22 -29.36
C ASP A 307 -2.20 32.70 -29.22
N ALA A 308 -2.62 32.27 -28.02
CA ALA A 308 -2.95 30.89 -27.71
C ALA A 308 -4.45 30.73 -27.37
N PRO A 309 -5.39 30.83 -28.35
CA PRO A 309 -6.81 30.65 -28.10
C PRO A 309 -7.12 29.36 -27.34
N GLY A 310 -7.92 29.48 -26.28
CA GLY A 310 -8.30 28.38 -25.40
C GLY A 310 -7.22 27.94 -24.39
N LEU A 311 -6.10 28.65 -24.30
CA LEU A 311 -5.17 28.54 -23.17
C LEU A 311 -5.47 29.66 -22.17
N PHE A 312 -6.12 29.29 -21.07
CA PHE A 312 -6.50 30.21 -20.01
C PHE A 312 -5.33 30.41 -19.04
N LYS A 313 -5.26 31.58 -18.42
CA LYS A 313 -4.17 31.94 -17.51
C LYS A 313 -4.74 32.39 -16.16
N HIS A 314 -4.34 31.71 -15.08
CA HIS A 314 -4.83 31.98 -13.73
C HIS A 314 -3.67 32.09 -12.73
N ALA A 315 -3.53 33.28 -12.12
CA ALA A 315 -2.56 33.49 -11.06
C ALA A 315 -3.14 33.02 -9.72
N VAL A 316 -2.44 32.10 -9.07
CA VAL A 316 -2.76 31.64 -7.71
C VAL A 316 -1.45 31.44 -6.93
N ASP A 317 -1.53 31.65 -5.62
CA ASP A 317 -0.42 31.39 -4.71
C ASP A 317 -0.57 29.99 -4.11
N GLY A 318 0.56 29.28 -3.96
CA GLY A 318 0.62 27.93 -3.38
C GLY A 318 0.63 26.80 -4.41
N ARG A 319 0.68 25.55 -3.92
CA ARG A 319 0.63 24.31 -4.72
C ARG A 319 -0.67 24.25 -5.52
N VAL A 320 -0.66 23.73 -6.73
CA VAL A 320 -1.85 23.51 -7.55
C VAL A 320 -1.96 22.01 -7.80
N THR A 321 -3.08 21.40 -7.40
CA THR A 321 -3.34 19.96 -7.62
C THR A 321 -4.45 19.73 -8.65
N GLY A 322 -5.25 20.77 -8.92
CA GLY A 322 -6.34 20.67 -9.88
C GLY A 322 -7.03 22.00 -10.15
N ILE A 323 -7.83 22.01 -11.21
CA ILE A 323 -8.68 23.14 -11.58
C ILE A 323 -10.04 22.60 -12.05
N SER A 324 -11.10 23.30 -11.69
CA SER A 324 -12.44 22.96 -12.15
C SER A 324 -12.59 23.21 -13.65
N ARG A 325 -13.50 22.47 -14.27
CA ARG A 325 -13.67 22.40 -15.72
C ARG A 325 -13.93 23.75 -16.38
N HIS A 326 -14.65 24.65 -15.72
CA HIS A 326 -14.91 26.02 -16.17
C HIS A 326 -14.07 27.07 -15.43
N ARG A 327 -13.08 26.64 -14.64
CA ARG A 327 -12.06 27.46 -13.97
C ARG A 327 -12.63 28.41 -12.93
N HIS A 328 -13.60 27.97 -12.14
CA HIS A 328 -14.10 28.74 -10.99
C HIS A 328 -13.45 28.32 -9.67
N LEU A 329 -12.79 27.15 -9.62
CA LEU A 329 -12.07 26.63 -8.45
C LEU A 329 -10.69 26.11 -8.83
N VAL A 330 -9.69 26.38 -7.99
CA VAL A 330 -8.40 25.68 -7.97
C VAL A 330 -8.29 24.91 -6.67
N THR A 331 -7.94 23.63 -6.75
CA THR A 331 -7.57 22.83 -5.59
C THR A 331 -6.07 22.96 -5.33
N HIS A 332 -5.73 23.13 -4.05
CA HIS A 332 -4.37 23.21 -3.54
C HIS A 332 -3.94 21.94 -2.81
N SER A 333 -4.92 21.13 -2.39
CA SER A 333 -4.73 19.89 -1.64
C SER A 333 -5.99 19.05 -1.76
N VAL A 334 -5.82 17.77 -2.08
CA VAL A 334 -6.82 16.70 -1.95
C VAL A 334 -6.06 15.48 -1.47
N PHE A 335 -6.22 15.12 -0.20
CA PHE A 335 -5.26 14.24 0.47
C PHE A 335 -5.91 13.38 1.54
N SER A 336 -5.58 12.09 1.58
CA SER A 336 -5.93 11.23 2.71
C SER A 336 -4.94 11.43 3.85
N GLU A 337 -5.44 11.72 5.04
CA GLU A 337 -4.60 11.95 6.22
C GLU A 337 -3.75 10.72 6.60
N GLN A 338 -4.14 9.51 6.17
CA GLN A 338 -3.36 8.29 6.37
C GLN A 338 -1.96 8.36 5.72
N MET A 339 -1.83 9.06 4.59
CA MET A 339 -0.59 9.09 3.80
C MET A 339 0.56 9.87 4.47
N LYS A 340 0.31 10.49 5.63
CA LYS A 340 1.36 10.99 6.53
C LYS A 340 2.13 9.86 7.24
N GLY A 341 1.72 8.60 7.07
CA GLY A 341 2.22 7.44 7.82
C GLY A 341 1.34 7.01 9.00
N LEU A 342 0.17 7.64 9.18
CA LEU A 342 -0.72 7.41 10.33
C LEU A 342 -1.39 6.02 10.25
N THR A 343 -0.98 5.07 11.08
CA THR A 343 -1.66 3.75 11.18
C THR A 343 -2.56 3.66 12.41
N THR A 344 -3.88 3.79 12.26
CA THR A 344 -4.76 4.24 13.36
C THR A 344 -5.72 3.21 13.98
N ARG A 345 -5.96 2.01 13.40
CA ARG A 345 -6.61 0.81 14.04
C ARG A 345 -6.53 -0.44 13.15
N ILE A 346 -6.42 -1.62 13.76
CA ILE A 346 -6.71 -2.91 13.11
C ILE A 346 -8.21 -3.12 13.21
N GLY A 347 -8.85 -3.54 12.12
CA GLY A 347 -10.21 -4.07 12.22
C GLY A 347 -11.30 -3.06 12.59
N SER A 348 -11.11 -1.77 12.27
CA SER A 348 -12.10 -0.75 12.58
C SER A 348 -12.48 0.08 11.36
N ALA A 349 -13.77 0.09 11.03
CA ALA A 349 -14.39 1.09 10.18
C ALA A 349 -14.38 2.52 10.80
N SER A 350 -13.71 2.74 11.94
CA SER A 350 -13.59 4.07 12.56
C SER A 350 -12.44 4.89 11.95
N LYS A 351 -12.77 5.49 10.81
CA LYS A 351 -12.31 6.72 10.13
C LYS A 351 -11.47 7.74 10.93
N GLN A 352 -10.30 7.38 11.42
CA GLN A 352 -9.28 8.40 11.69
C GLN A 352 -8.11 8.14 10.75
N GLY A 353 -7.99 8.93 9.69
CA GLY A 353 -6.94 8.77 8.69
C GLY A 353 -7.48 8.27 7.35
N ALA A 354 -7.70 6.96 7.22
CA ALA A 354 -8.26 6.37 6.00
C ALA A 354 -9.72 6.82 5.79
N GLY A 355 -10.09 7.10 4.53
CA GLY A 355 -11.37 7.69 4.16
C GLY A 355 -11.63 9.10 4.70
N THR A 356 -10.66 9.70 5.41
CA THR A 356 -10.72 11.08 5.91
C THR A 356 -9.84 11.96 5.02
N LEU A 357 -10.49 12.72 4.15
CA LEU A 357 -9.81 13.44 3.08
C LEU A 357 -9.85 14.94 3.34
N THR A 358 -8.68 15.57 3.39
CA THR A 358 -8.56 17.02 3.47
C THR A 358 -8.63 17.62 2.06
N VAL A 359 -9.49 18.62 1.87
CA VAL A 359 -9.56 19.41 0.64
C VAL A 359 -9.29 20.88 0.95
N LYS A 360 -8.29 21.47 0.29
CA LYS A 360 -8.00 22.92 0.32
C LYS A 360 -8.15 23.50 -1.08
N ALA A 361 -8.81 24.65 -1.19
CA ALA A 361 -9.09 25.24 -2.50
C ALA A 361 -9.27 26.76 -2.45
N THR A 362 -9.14 27.40 -3.62
CA THR A 362 -9.40 28.83 -3.85
C THR A 362 -10.44 29.01 -4.95
N ALA A 363 -11.48 29.80 -4.67
CA ALA A 363 -12.44 30.27 -5.66
C ALA A 363 -11.82 31.36 -6.54
N LEU A 364 -11.64 31.10 -7.82
CA LEU A 364 -10.88 31.98 -8.73
C LEU A 364 -11.55 33.35 -8.96
N LYS A 365 -12.87 33.42 -8.84
CA LYS A 365 -13.63 34.66 -9.09
C LYS A 365 -13.47 35.70 -7.98
N THR A 366 -13.34 35.26 -6.73
CA THR A 366 -13.34 36.14 -5.55
C THR A 366 -12.02 36.10 -4.78
N GLY A 367 -11.20 35.07 -4.98
CA GLY A 367 -10.00 34.78 -4.18
C GLY A 367 -10.32 34.14 -2.82
N ALA A 368 -11.58 33.74 -2.57
CA ALA A 368 -11.95 33.10 -1.32
C ALA A 368 -11.23 31.74 -1.17
N LYS A 369 -10.58 31.54 -0.01
CA LYS A 369 -9.90 30.29 0.34
C LYS A 369 -10.79 29.47 1.27
N ALA A 370 -10.79 28.16 1.10
CA ALA A 370 -11.58 27.24 1.89
C ALA A 370 -10.83 25.95 2.20
N THR A 371 -11.20 25.32 3.31
CA THR A 371 -10.70 24.01 3.74
C THR A 371 -11.85 23.22 4.35
N THR A 372 -12.00 21.97 3.93
CA THR A 372 -13.02 21.05 4.43
C THR A 372 -12.46 19.65 4.60
N LEU A 373 -13.09 18.87 5.47
CA LEU A 373 -12.86 17.44 5.61
C LEU A 373 -14.00 16.68 4.94
N VAL A 374 -13.65 15.74 4.07
CA VAL A 374 -14.57 14.83 3.39
C VAL A 374 -14.46 13.47 4.07
N ASP A 375 -15.59 12.94 4.52
CA ASP A 375 -15.72 11.56 4.97
C ASP A 375 -16.21 10.72 3.78
N ALA A 376 -15.35 9.84 3.29
CA ALA A 376 -15.52 9.06 2.07
C ALA A 376 -16.80 8.17 2.11
N ASP A 377 -17.16 7.59 3.27
CA ASP A 377 -18.31 6.66 3.31
C ASP A 377 -19.68 7.32 3.45
N ARG A 378 -19.77 8.61 3.78
CA ARG A 378 -21.07 9.26 4.11
C ARG A 378 -21.97 9.53 2.90
N ARG A 379 -21.45 9.53 1.68
CA ARG A 379 -22.21 10.01 0.50
C ARG A 379 -22.05 9.17 -0.78
N ARG A 380 -21.54 7.95 -0.66
CA ARG A 380 -21.36 7.06 -1.80
C ARG A 380 -22.72 6.83 -2.50
N PRO A 381 -22.85 7.11 -3.82
CA PRO A 381 -23.93 6.52 -4.61
C PRO A 381 -23.91 5.00 -4.40
N LYS A 382 -25.08 4.34 -4.29
CA LYS A 382 -25.23 2.90 -3.94
C LYS A 382 -23.99 2.06 -4.29
N PRO A 383 -23.44 1.27 -3.35
CA PRO A 383 -22.12 0.68 -3.50
C PRO A 383 -22.07 -0.18 -4.78
N ASP A 384 -21.24 0.23 -5.74
CA ASP A 384 -20.60 -0.75 -6.61
C ASP A 384 -19.62 -1.51 -5.72
N THR A 385 -19.80 -2.82 -5.67
CA THR A 385 -18.88 -3.75 -5.02
C THR A 385 -17.45 -3.45 -5.45
N SER A 386 -16.48 -3.60 -4.53
CA SER A 386 -15.06 -3.71 -4.88
C SER A 386 -14.94 -4.58 -6.14
N LEU A 387 -14.19 -4.08 -7.12
CA LEU A 387 -14.26 -4.61 -8.48
C LEU A 387 -13.63 -6.01 -8.46
N PRO A 388 -14.39 -7.06 -8.83
CA PRO A 388 -13.78 -8.34 -9.10
C PRO A 388 -13.05 -8.24 -10.45
N MET A 389 -11.93 -8.92 -10.61
CA MET A 389 -11.44 -9.20 -11.95
C MET A 389 -12.45 -10.05 -12.71
N ASP A 390 -12.44 -9.98 -14.05
CA ASP A 390 -13.19 -10.91 -14.89
C ASP A 390 -12.91 -12.36 -14.45
N PRO A 391 -13.90 -13.05 -13.85
CA PRO A 391 -13.76 -14.41 -13.36
C PRO A 391 -13.71 -15.44 -14.49
N ALA A 392 -13.65 -15.04 -15.77
CA ALA A 392 -13.56 -15.97 -16.89
C ALA A 392 -12.35 -16.92 -16.84
N ALA A 393 -11.40 -16.71 -15.92
CA ALA A 393 -10.33 -17.67 -15.60
C ALA A 393 -10.70 -18.71 -14.50
N PHE A 394 -11.85 -18.57 -13.82
CA PHE A 394 -12.22 -19.37 -12.65
C PHE A 394 -13.70 -19.80 -12.58
N VAL A 395 -14.61 -19.17 -13.32
CA VAL A 395 -16.04 -19.51 -13.29
C VAL A 395 -16.44 -20.16 -14.61
N THR A 396 -16.16 -21.46 -14.71
CA THR A 396 -17.04 -22.32 -15.52
C THR A 396 -18.35 -22.48 -14.75
N ALA A 397 -19.48 -22.41 -15.45
CA ALA A 397 -20.83 -22.38 -14.89
C ALA A 397 -21.30 -23.65 -14.14
N ASP A 398 -20.38 -24.52 -13.69
CA ASP A 398 -20.64 -25.83 -13.08
C ASP A 398 -19.83 -26.06 -11.79
N ASP A 399 -19.53 -25.02 -11.00
CA ASP A 399 -19.04 -25.19 -9.60
C ASP A 399 -20.26 -25.33 -8.66
N ASP A 400 -21.10 -26.36 -8.89
CA ASP A 400 -22.00 -26.85 -7.85
C ASP A 400 -21.16 -27.45 -6.70
N ASP A 401 -21.69 -27.36 -5.47
CA ASP A 401 -21.09 -27.87 -4.23
C ASP A 401 -20.31 -29.19 -4.44
N PRO A 402 -19.12 -29.36 -3.83
CA PRO A 402 -18.40 -30.62 -3.93
C PRO A 402 -19.33 -31.78 -3.53
N PRO A 403 -19.17 -32.98 -4.11
CA PRO A 403 -19.82 -34.17 -3.58
C PRO A 403 -19.57 -34.23 -2.08
N THR A 404 -20.63 -34.17 -1.28
CA THR A 404 -20.52 -34.25 0.18
C THR A 404 -20.04 -35.66 0.54
N CYS A 405 -18.73 -35.81 0.71
CA CYS A 405 -18.15 -37.04 1.21
C CYS A 405 -18.46 -37.09 2.72
N GLY A 406 -19.44 -37.91 3.10
CA GLY A 406 -19.81 -38.13 4.50
C GLY A 406 -18.61 -38.46 5.39
N GLU A 407 -18.72 -38.15 6.68
CA GLU A 407 -17.62 -38.07 7.65
C GLU A 407 -16.73 -39.34 7.74
N GLY A 408 -15.40 -39.17 7.75
CA GLY A 408 -14.44 -40.14 8.30
C GLY A 408 -13.70 -41.10 7.34
N GLY A 409 -13.92 -41.03 6.02
CA GLY A 409 -13.16 -41.82 5.03
C GLY A 409 -12.00 -41.04 4.38
N PRO A 410 -10.93 -41.70 3.87
CA PRO A 410 -9.95 -41.03 3.01
C PRO A 410 -10.66 -40.53 1.74
N GLU A 411 -10.63 -39.22 1.52
CA GLU A 411 -11.33 -38.54 0.43
C GLU A 411 -10.93 -39.04 -0.98
N SER A 412 -9.71 -39.57 -1.11
CA SER A 412 -9.22 -40.30 -2.29
C SER A 412 -10.14 -41.46 -2.72
N GLN A 413 -10.84 -42.09 -1.78
CA GLN A 413 -11.81 -43.16 -2.08
C GLN A 413 -13.13 -42.61 -2.62
N CYS A 414 -13.57 -41.43 -2.17
CA CYS A 414 -14.81 -40.78 -2.59
C CYS A 414 -14.69 -40.25 -4.03
N LEU A 415 -13.62 -39.52 -4.34
CA LEU A 415 -13.38 -38.93 -5.66
C LEU A 415 -13.06 -39.98 -6.75
N SER A 416 -12.41 -41.09 -6.36
CA SER A 416 -12.19 -42.23 -7.27
C SER A 416 -13.50 -42.87 -7.76
N GLY A 417 -14.59 -42.75 -7.00
CA GLY A 417 -15.93 -43.20 -7.39
C GLY A 417 -16.63 -42.28 -8.39
N SER A 418 -16.18 -41.02 -8.49
CA SER A 418 -16.71 -39.98 -9.40
C SER A 418 -15.94 -39.89 -10.73
N GLY A 419 -14.87 -40.67 -10.90
CA GLY A 419 -14.04 -40.64 -12.10
C GLY A 419 -13.06 -39.47 -12.17
N VAL A 420 -12.80 -38.80 -11.05
CA VAL A 420 -11.93 -37.63 -10.94
C VAL A 420 -10.51 -38.04 -10.53
N ASP A 421 -9.50 -37.55 -11.25
CA ASP A 421 -8.08 -37.73 -10.90
C ASP A 421 -7.69 -36.80 -9.74
N HIS A 422 -7.41 -37.40 -8.58
CA HIS A 422 -6.92 -36.69 -7.39
C HIS A 422 -5.40 -36.46 -7.49
N TYR A 423 -4.96 -35.22 -7.33
CA TYR A 423 -3.55 -34.84 -7.31
C TYR A 423 -3.07 -34.58 -5.88
N GLY A 424 -1.83 -35.01 -5.59
CA GLY A 424 -1.13 -34.64 -4.36
C GLY A 424 -0.56 -33.22 -4.45
N LEU A 425 0.59 -33.00 -3.82
CA LEU A 425 1.25 -31.69 -3.84
C LEU A 425 1.64 -31.26 -5.26
N ILE A 426 1.35 -30.01 -5.63
CA ILE A 426 1.74 -29.40 -6.90
C ILE A 426 2.99 -28.56 -6.65
N GLY A 427 4.17 -29.11 -6.95
CA GLY A 427 5.45 -28.47 -6.64
C GLY A 427 5.68 -27.07 -7.24
N GLN A 428 4.92 -26.67 -8.26
CA GLN A 428 4.96 -25.31 -8.83
C GLN A 428 4.16 -24.28 -8.00
N MET A 429 3.21 -24.75 -7.18
CA MET A 429 2.37 -23.93 -6.31
C MET A 429 2.91 -23.84 -4.87
N GLU A 430 4.00 -24.55 -4.57
CA GLU A 430 4.67 -24.51 -3.26
C GLU A 430 5.47 -23.21 -3.09
N THR A 431 5.41 -22.59 -1.92
CA THR A 431 6.24 -21.38 -1.67
C THR A 431 7.74 -21.70 -1.73
N PRO A 432 8.55 -20.87 -2.41
CA PRO A 432 10.00 -21.03 -2.40
C PRO A 432 10.66 -20.42 -1.15
N CYS A 433 9.88 -19.79 -0.28
CA CYS A 433 10.42 -19.00 0.82
C CYS A 433 10.81 -19.85 2.02
N ILE A 434 11.94 -19.52 2.64
CA ILE A 434 12.53 -20.30 3.75
C ILE A 434 11.62 -20.28 4.98
N VAL A 435 11.00 -19.12 5.27
CA VAL A 435 10.07 -18.97 6.41
C VAL A 435 8.63 -18.92 5.91
N LYS A 436 7.86 -19.95 6.23
CA LYS A 436 6.48 -20.10 5.75
C LYS A 436 5.55 -19.06 6.37
N ARG A 437 4.52 -18.67 5.63
CA ARG A 437 3.39 -17.87 6.16
C ARG A 437 2.63 -18.72 7.20
N ASN A 438 2.08 -18.07 8.23
CA ASN A 438 1.23 -18.69 9.26
C ASN A 438 1.89 -19.78 10.12
N ASP A 439 3.22 -19.78 10.21
CA ASP A 439 3.94 -20.56 11.23
C ASP A 439 3.82 -19.83 12.59
N PRO A 440 3.16 -20.43 13.61
CA PRO A 440 2.95 -19.81 14.93
C PRO A 440 4.25 -19.42 15.64
N LYS A 441 5.34 -20.13 15.37
CA LYS A 441 6.68 -19.82 15.92
C LYS A 441 7.44 -18.80 15.07
N ARG A 442 6.78 -18.16 14.11
CA ARG A 442 7.37 -17.16 13.20
C ARG A 442 6.54 -15.88 13.15
N GLN A 443 5.95 -15.49 14.28
CA GLN A 443 5.32 -14.19 14.39
C GLN A 443 6.36 -13.07 14.52
N ALA A 444 6.23 -12.07 13.65
CA ALA A 444 7.00 -10.86 13.68
C ALA A 444 6.44 -9.91 14.74
N LEU A 445 7.28 -9.40 15.62
CA LEU A 445 6.89 -8.31 16.52
C LEU A 445 6.80 -6.99 15.75
N GLN A 446 5.66 -6.30 15.81
CA GLN A 446 5.58 -4.92 15.36
C GLN A 446 6.18 -3.97 16.41
N ALA A 447 7.42 -3.56 16.18
CA ALA A 447 8.09 -2.57 17.00
C ALA A 447 7.42 -1.20 16.94
N SER A 448 7.56 -0.42 18.02
CA SER A 448 7.20 1.00 18.02
C SER A 448 8.31 1.86 17.42
N ALA A 449 7.97 3.05 16.93
CA ALA A 449 8.90 3.90 16.18
C ALA A 449 10.19 4.25 16.96
N ASN A 450 10.07 4.48 18.27
CA ASN A 450 11.19 4.69 19.19
C ASN A 450 12.15 3.49 19.28
N GLN A 451 11.64 2.26 19.18
CA GLN A 451 12.46 1.04 19.13
C GLN A 451 13.17 0.91 17.79
N VAL A 452 12.49 1.20 16.67
CA VAL A 452 13.08 1.18 15.33
C VAL A 452 14.23 2.19 15.23
N GLU A 453 14.02 3.44 15.65
CA GLU A 453 15.06 4.48 15.64
C GLU A 453 16.25 4.09 16.53
N TRP A 454 15.99 3.58 17.73
CA TRP A 454 17.04 3.05 18.59
C TRP A 454 17.83 1.94 17.89
N ALA A 455 17.16 0.96 17.28
CA ALA A 455 17.85 -0.16 16.63
C ALA A 455 18.72 0.32 15.47
N VAL A 456 18.26 1.29 14.68
CA VAL A 456 19.07 1.92 13.62
C VAL A 456 20.28 2.63 14.20
N ASP A 457 20.11 3.51 15.20
CA ASP A 457 21.19 4.26 15.86
C ASP A 457 22.28 3.32 16.39
N GLN A 458 21.89 2.20 16.99
CA GLN A 458 22.83 1.19 17.46
C GLN A 458 23.49 0.43 16.31
N ALA A 459 22.72 0.03 15.29
CA ALA A 459 23.20 -0.85 14.24
C ALA A 459 24.23 -0.15 13.33
N VAL A 460 23.99 1.11 12.94
CA VAL A 460 24.91 1.85 12.08
C VAL A 460 26.28 2.09 12.74
N HIS A 461 26.34 2.08 14.07
CA HIS A 461 27.56 2.23 14.86
C HIS A 461 28.19 0.91 15.29
N GLY A 462 27.46 -0.21 15.22
CA GLY A 462 27.99 -1.52 15.62
C GLY A 462 27.76 -1.85 17.10
N THR A 463 26.78 -1.20 17.73
CA THR A 463 26.46 -1.32 19.16
C THR A 463 25.12 -2.00 19.42
N LEU A 464 24.47 -2.58 18.39
CA LEU A 464 23.23 -3.35 18.52
C LEU A 464 23.54 -4.78 18.99
N THR A 465 24.02 -4.85 20.24
CA THR A 465 24.52 -6.08 20.87
C THR A 465 23.57 -6.63 21.93
N ILE A 466 22.30 -6.22 21.91
CA ILE A 466 21.27 -6.81 22.76
C ILE A 466 21.19 -8.32 22.51
N THR A 467 21.02 -9.08 23.60
CA THR A 467 20.90 -10.54 23.51
C THR A 467 19.44 -10.94 23.45
N ARG A 468 19.05 -11.59 22.35
CA ARG A 468 17.82 -12.37 22.28
C ARG A 468 18.11 -13.74 22.90
N PRO A 469 17.46 -14.12 24.01
CA PRO A 469 17.66 -15.44 24.60
C PRO A 469 17.18 -16.54 23.66
N GLN A 470 17.52 -17.79 23.99
CA GLN A 470 16.94 -18.93 23.30
C GLN A 470 15.41 -18.87 23.43
N ASN A 471 14.70 -19.15 22.34
CA ASN A 471 13.26 -19.10 22.27
C ASN A 471 12.66 -17.72 22.60
N TRP A 472 13.37 -16.63 22.27
CA TRP A 472 12.83 -15.28 22.42
C TRP A 472 11.51 -15.15 21.64
N HIS A 473 10.42 -14.78 22.33
CA HIS A 473 9.04 -14.77 21.83
C HIS A 473 8.60 -16.10 21.19
N ASP A 474 8.99 -17.22 21.79
CA ASP A 474 8.65 -18.58 21.36
C ASP A 474 8.97 -18.90 19.89
N THR A 475 9.98 -18.23 19.36
CA THR A 475 10.37 -18.40 17.96
C THR A 475 11.03 -19.75 17.65
N GLY A 476 11.28 -20.60 18.65
CA GLY A 476 12.05 -21.83 18.51
C GLY A 476 13.52 -21.61 18.11
N LEU A 477 14.01 -20.36 18.12
CA LEU A 477 15.36 -20.00 17.69
C LEU A 477 16.39 -20.20 18.82
N ALA A 478 17.63 -20.50 18.44
CA ALA A 478 18.76 -20.43 19.35
C ALA A 478 18.99 -18.98 19.82
N ALA A 479 19.70 -18.77 20.94
CA ALA A 479 20.05 -17.43 21.39
C ALA A 479 20.96 -16.72 20.38
N TYR A 480 20.77 -15.42 20.18
CA TYR A 480 21.58 -14.60 19.28
C TYR A 480 21.66 -13.14 19.72
N THR A 481 22.53 -12.38 19.04
CA THR A 481 22.48 -10.92 19.03
C THR A 481 22.31 -10.48 17.57
N PRO A 482 21.53 -9.43 17.26
CA PRO A 482 21.34 -8.97 15.89
C PRO A 482 22.67 -8.79 15.14
N GLN A 483 23.63 -8.07 15.74
CA GLN A 483 24.95 -7.87 15.12
C GLN A 483 25.97 -8.98 15.34
N GLY A 484 25.61 -10.03 16.09
CA GLY A 484 26.33 -11.29 16.06
C GLY A 484 25.97 -12.12 14.82
N LEU A 485 24.72 -12.04 14.35
CA LEU A 485 24.26 -12.70 13.13
C LEU A 485 24.59 -11.92 11.86
N PHE A 486 24.41 -10.59 11.93
CA PHE A 486 24.59 -9.61 10.84
C PHE A 486 25.57 -8.50 11.30
N PRO A 487 26.88 -8.77 11.26
CA PRO A 487 27.89 -7.82 11.75
C PRO A 487 27.81 -6.45 11.06
N LYS A 488 28.21 -5.38 11.77
CA LYS A 488 28.33 -4.05 11.16
C LYS A 488 29.16 -4.14 9.86
N PRO A 489 28.61 -3.72 8.72
CA PRO A 489 29.31 -3.83 7.45
C PRO A 489 30.50 -2.86 7.37
N LYS A 490 31.53 -3.24 6.60
CA LYS A 490 32.68 -2.38 6.31
C LYS A 490 32.46 -1.63 5.01
N LEU A 491 32.58 -0.31 5.06
CA LEU A 491 32.50 0.55 3.87
C LEU A 491 33.86 0.73 3.22
N THR A 492 33.88 0.67 1.89
CA THR A 492 35.03 1.09 1.07
C THR A 492 35.22 2.59 1.26
N GLY A 493 36.39 2.97 1.78
CA GLY A 493 36.69 4.33 2.22
C GLY A 493 36.58 4.57 3.73
N GLY A 494 36.04 3.61 4.50
CA GLY A 494 35.79 3.75 5.94
C GLY A 494 34.59 4.64 6.28
N GLY A 495 34.28 4.79 7.57
CA GLY A 495 33.13 5.57 8.07
C GLY A 495 31.87 4.74 8.35
N GLU A 496 30.77 5.44 8.65
CA GLU A 496 29.47 4.86 8.99
C GLU A 496 28.37 5.22 7.98
N ILE A 497 27.31 4.41 7.98
CA ILE A 497 26.05 4.73 7.30
C ILE A 497 25.28 5.69 8.22
N PRO A 498 24.87 6.90 7.78
CA PRO A 498 24.06 7.77 8.63
C PRO A 498 22.72 7.12 8.97
N ALA A 499 22.33 7.14 10.25
CA ALA A 499 21.06 6.58 10.73
C ALA A 499 19.85 6.98 9.86
N GLN A 500 19.75 8.26 9.49
CA GLN A 500 18.65 8.79 8.68
C GLN A 500 18.55 8.22 7.27
N VAL A 501 19.65 7.72 6.67
CA VAL A 501 19.58 7.00 5.39
C VAL A 501 18.81 5.70 5.56
N MET A 502 19.12 4.94 6.62
CA MET A 502 18.41 3.71 6.91
C MET A 502 16.97 3.98 7.33
N LEU A 503 16.70 4.99 8.17
CA LEU A 503 15.33 5.36 8.55
C LEU A 503 14.49 5.74 7.33
N GLY A 504 15.04 6.49 6.37
CA GLY A 504 14.37 6.79 5.11
C GLY A 504 14.05 5.54 4.27
N ILE A 505 14.94 4.53 4.26
CA ILE A 505 14.68 3.23 3.62
C ILE A 505 13.52 2.53 4.34
N LEU A 506 13.56 2.41 5.68
CA LEU A 506 12.51 1.73 6.44
C LEU A 506 11.13 2.41 6.27
N ALA A 507 11.11 3.74 6.15
CA ALA A 507 9.91 4.51 5.84
C ALA A 507 9.37 4.16 4.44
N GLN A 508 10.25 4.11 3.44
CA GLN A 508 9.88 3.86 2.05
C GLN A 508 9.50 2.40 1.75
N GLU A 509 10.18 1.44 2.38
CA GLU A 509 10.01 0.00 2.11
C GLU A 509 8.76 -0.56 2.77
N SER A 510 8.47 -0.15 4.00
CA SER A 510 7.47 -0.83 4.82
C SER A 510 6.63 0.10 5.70
N ASN A 511 6.83 1.44 5.65
CA ASN A 511 6.22 2.36 6.61
C ASN A 511 6.49 1.95 8.07
N PHE A 512 7.75 1.56 8.35
CA PHE A 512 8.22 1.10 9.66
C PHE A 512 7.55 -0.21 10.15
N LYS A 513 7.01 -1.01 9.23
CA LYS A 513 6.33 -2.27 9.57
C LYS A 513 7.26 -3.48 9.47
N GLN A 514 7.51 -4.12 10.61
CA GLN A 514 8.14 -5.45 10.66
C GLN A 514 7.08 -6.55 10.54
N ALA A 515 5.94 -6.39 11.21
CA ALA A 515 4.78 -7.27 11.09
C ALA A 515 3.73 -6.62 10.19
N SER A 516 2.86 -7.44 9.60
CA SER A 516 1.92 -7.09 8.54
C SER A 516 1.08 -5.87 8.88
N TRP A 517 0.43 -5.30 7.88
CA TRP A 517 -0.47 -4.15 8.04
C TRP A 517 -1.64 -4.41 9.00
N HIS A 518 -1.90 -5.69 9.30
CA HIS A 518 -2.86 -6.16 10.29
C HIS A 518 -2.34 -6.13 11.73
N SER A 519 -1.08 -5.75 11.97
CA SER A 519 -0.46 -5.65 13.29
C SER A 519 -0.15 -4.19 13.67
N MET A 520 -0.46 -3.81 14.91
CA MET A 520 -0.12 -2.50 15.48
C MET A 520 1.08 -2.64 16.39
N ASN A 521 1.68 -1.50 16.74
CA ASN A 521 2.78 -1.47 17.69
C ASN A 521 2.43 -2.29 18.92
N GLY A 522 3.28 -3.28 19.19
CA GLY A 522 3.20 -4.20 20.31
C GLY A 522 2.48 -5.52 20.04
N ASP A 523 1.75 -5.64 18.93
CA ASP A 523 1.19 -6.91 18.49
C ASP A 523 2.25 -7.68 17.69
N SER A 524 2.14 -9.00 17.69
CA SER A 524 2.86 -9.85 16.75
C SER A 524 1.95 -10.26 15.59
N GLY A 525 2.50 -10.80 14.51
CA GLY A 525 1.68 -11.33 13.41
C GLY A 525 2.52 -11.89 12.29
N ASN A 526 1.93 -12.13 11.12
CA ASN A 526 2.74 -12.39 9.93
C ASN A 526 3.73 -11.24 9.71
N VAL A 527 4.94 -11.55 9.29
CA VAL A 527 5.92 -10.53 8.85
C VAL A 527 5.39 -9.71 7.66
N THR A 528 5.69 -8.41 7.61
CA THR A 528 5.39 -7.57 6.42
C THR A 528 6.18 -8.07 5.22
N ARG A 529 5.55 -8.10 4.04
CA ARG A 529 6.06 -8.91 2.94
C ARG A 529 5.72 -8.38 1.57
N SER A 530 6.50 -8.86 0.59
CA SER A 530 6.32 -8.64 -0.86
C SER A 530 5.41 -9.72 -1.52
N ASP A 531 5.82 -10.97 -1.87
CA ASP A 531 4.88 -12.04 -2.39
C ASP A 531 5.11 -13.55 -1.97
N TRP A 532 4.40 -14.09 -0.93
CA TRP A 532 4.15 -15.55 -0.66
C TRP A 532 4.69 -16.59 -1.63
N PHE A 533 3.95 -16.56 -2.73
CA PHE A 533 3.46 -17.70 -3.46
C PHE A 533 3.62 -17.42 -4.95
N GLY A 534 4.09 -16.23 -5.33
CA GLY A 534 4.27 -15.78 -6.70
C GLY A 534 2.94 -15.61 -7.41
N ASN A 535 1.91 -15.24 -6.64
CA ASN A 535 0.54 -15.10 -7.10
C ASN A 535 0.24 -13.66 -7.53
N GLU A 536 1.23 -12.90 -8.01
CA GLU A 536 1.09 -11.52 -8.51
C GLU A 536 0.37 -10.61 -7.50
N ASN A 537 0.58 -10.87 -6.21
CA ASN A 537 -0.11 -10.27 -5.05
C ASN A 537 -1.63 -10.52 -4.96
N GLY A 538 -2.24 -11.28 -5.88
CA GLY A 538 -3.67 -11.54 -5.96
C GLY A 538 -4.11 -12.81 -5.21
N ILE A 539 -4.96 -12.67 -4.19
CA ILE A 539 -5.42 -13.81 -3.37
C ILE A 539 -6.23 -14.85 -4.17
N HIS A 540 -6.75 -14.52 -5.36
CA HIS A 540 -7.50 -15.46 -6.20
C HIS A 540 -6.64 -16.13 -7.30
N TYR A 541 -5.39 -15.72 -7.48
CA TYR A 541 -4.53 -16.34 -8.49
C TYR A 541 -3.85 -17.58 -7.94
N TYR A 542 -3.69 -18.59 -8.79
CA TYR A 542 -2.90 -19.76 -8.43
C TYR A 542 -1.45 -19.34 -8.12
N PRO A 543 -0.86 -19.88 -7.05
CA PRO A 543 0.55 -19.75 -6.78
C PRO A 543 1.43 -20.17 -7.96
N ASP A 544 2.49 -19.42 -8.20
CA ASP A 544 3.58 -19.75 -9.10
C ASP A 544 4.90 -19.44 -8.40
N ARG A 545 5.50 -20.46 -7.80
CA ARG A 545 6.73 -20.32 -7.03
C ARG A 545 7.86 -19.59 -7.75
N SER A 546 7.91 -19.64 -9.08
CA SER A 546 8.98 -18.99 -9.86
C SER A 546 8.87 -17.46 -9.87
N LYS A 547 7.73 -16.94 -9.41
CA LYS A 547 7.43 -15.51 -9.30
C LYS A 547 7.50 -14.98 -7.86
N ALA A 548 7.69 -15.84 -6.86
CA ALA A 548 7.79 -15.40 -5.46
C ALA A 548 9.15 -14.75 -5.17
N ASP A 549 9.12 -13.64 -4.45
CA ASP A 549 10.31 -12.80 -4.18
C ASP A 549 11.01 -13.07 -2.84
N CYS A 550 10.31 -13.67 -1.89
CA CYS A 550 10.71 -13.89 -0.50
C CYS A 550 11.29 -12.66 0.21
N GLY A 551 10.68 -11.48 0.05
CA GLY A 551 11.10 -10.24 0.75
C GLY A 551 10.48 -10.08 2.14
N TYR A 552 11.30 -9.99 3.20
CA TYR A 552 10.80 -9.99 4.59
C TYR A 552 11.07 -8.68 5.35
N GLY A 553 10.05 -8.21 6.05
CA GLY A 553 10.14 -7.31 7.19
C GLY A 553 10.45 -5.85 6.86
N ILE A 554 10.89 -5.12 7.87
CA ILE A 554 10.95 -3.65 7.88
C ILE A 554 11.90 -3.06 6.83
N ALA A 555 12.98 -3.79 6.48
CA ALA A 555 13.94 -3.42 5.45
C ALA A 555 13.77 -4.19 4.12
N GLN A 556 12.70 -4.98 3.98
CA GLN A 556 12.38 -5.81 2.81
C GLN A 556 13.55 -6.68 2.34
N VAL A 557 14.12 -7.48 3.26
CA VAL A 557 15.26 -8.35 2.98
C VAL A 557 14.83 -9.55 2.12
N THR A 558 15.26 -9.58 0.85
CA THR A 558 14.95 -10.64 -0.13
C THR A 558 16.11 -11.64 -0.32
N THR A 559 17.34 -11.12 -0.42
CA THR A 559 18.51 -11.93 -0.80
C THR A 559 18.78 -13.01 0.24
N GLY A 560 18.78 -14.28 -0.20
CA GLY A 560 19.04 -15.43 0.67
C GLY A 560 17.83 -15.95 1.45
N MET A 561 16.64 -15.40 1.24
CA MET A 561 15.39 -15.80 1.92
C MET A 561 14.53 -16.81 1.16
N SER A 562 14.95 -17.19 -0.06
CA SER A 562 14.37 -18.24 -0.89
C SER A 562 15.33 -19.41 -1.06
N TRP A 563 14.81 -20.64 -1.07
CA TRP A 563 15.63 -21.82 -1.35
C TRP A 563 16.06 -21.91 -2.83
N GLU A 564 15.56 -21.03 -3.70
CA GLU A 564 16.02 -20.90 -5.09
C GLU A 564 17.31 -20.06 -5.21
N HIS A 565 17.69 -19.31 -4.17
CA HIS A 565 18.98 -18.62 -4.17
C HIS A 565 20.15 -19.59 -4.08
N SER A 566 21.25 -19.25 -4.77
CA SER A 566 22.50 -20.00 -4.73
C SER A 566 23.20 -19.94 -3.38
N THR A 567 23.02 -18.84 -2.63
CA THR A 567 23.48 -18.67 -1.26
C THR A 567 22.29 -18.31 -0.39
N GLN A 568 21.93 -19.21 0.50
CA GLN A 568 20.74 -19.11 1.35
C GLN A 568 21.14 -18.79 2.78
N TYR A 569 20.29 -18.07 3.49
CA TYR A 569 20.42 -17.96 4.92
C TYR A 569 20.12 -19.30 5.60
N ASP A 570 20.87 -19.58 6.68
CA ASP A 570 20.51 -20.66 7.58
C ASP A 570 19.19 -20.35 8.31
N ALA A 571 18.60 -21.37 8.94
CA ALA A 571 17.31 -21.24 9.62
C ALA A 571 17.32 -20.18 10.74
N LEU A 572 18.46 -19.97 11.41
CA LEU A 572 18.57 -18.97 12.48
C LEU A 572 18.55 -17.56 11.92
N ARG A 573 19.33 -17.29 10.86
CA ARG A 573 19.35 -15.99 10.18
C ARG A 573 18.01 -15.67 9.53
N ALA A 574 17.46 -16.60 8.76
CA ALA A 574 16.16 -16.40 8.12
C ALA A 574 15.05 -16.18 9.16
N GLY A 575 15.01 -17.00 10.21
CA GLY A 575 14.05 -16.83 11.30
C GLY A 575 14.20 -15.50 12.04
N ALA A 576 15.44 -15.05 12.31
CA ALA A 576 15.69 -13.75 12.95
C ALA A 576 15.29 -12.57 12.06
N ILE A 577 15.61 -12.59 10.75
CA ILE A 577 15.16 -11.58 9.78
C ILE A 577 13.63 -11.48 9.76
N THR A 578 12.94 -12.63 9.87
CA THR A 578 11.48 -12.67 9.87
C THR A 578 10.86 -12.15 11.16
N THR A 579 11.44 -12.46 12.33
CA THR A 579 10.76 -12.26 13.63
C THR A 579 11.26 -11.05 14.43
N ASP A 580 12.51 -10.62 14.25
CA ASP A 580 13.15 -9.54 15.00
C ASP A 580 13.45 -8.34 14.10
N TYR A 581 12.74 -7.24 14.32
CA TYR A 581 12.94 -5.98 13.60
C TYR A 581 14.40 -5.51 13.66
N ALA A 582 15.11 -5.75 14.77
CA ALA A 582 16.49 -5.33 14.96
C ALA A 582 17.47 -6.16 14.11
N ALA A 583 17.22 -7.46 13.96
CA ALA A 583 17.98 -8.34 13.08
C ALA A 583 17.71 -8.02 11.59
N ASN A 584 16.45 -7.72 11.25
CA ASN A 584 16.07 -7.30 9.90
C ASN A 584 16.77 -5.99 9.49
N ILE A 585 16.79 -4.98 10.37
CA ILE A 585 17.53 -3.71 10.16
C ILE A 585 19.02 -3.97 9.94
N ALA A 586 19.64 -4.82 10.76
CA ALA A 586 21.05 -5.14 10.63
C ALA A 586 21.37 -5.82 9.27
N ALA A 587 20.52 -6.74 8.81
CA ALA A 587 20.64 -7.36 7.49
C ALA A 587 20.44 -6.34 6.34
N GLY A 588 19.48 -5.42 6.47
CA GLY A 588 19.28 -4.34 5.50
C GLY A 588 20.50 -3.41 5.35
N LEU A 589 21.21 -3.12 6.46
CA LEU A 589 22.46 -2.36 6.42
C LEU A 589 23.57 -3.08 5.65
N GLU A 590 23.66 -4.42 5.74
CA GLU A 590 24.62 -5.19 4.94
C GLU A 590 24.35 -5.03 3.44
N ILE A 591 23.07 -5.09 3.03
CA ILE A 591 22.67 -4.88 1.64
C ILE A 591 23.03 -3.47 1.17
N LEU A 592 22.71 -2.43 1.95
CA LEU A 592 23.03 -1.06 1.60
C LEU A 592 24.54 -0.83 1.47
N ALA A 593 25.32 -1.38 2.39
CA ALA A 593 26.79 -1.32 2.34
C ALA A 593 27.36 -2.08 1.13
N GLU A 594 26.76 -3.20 0.74
CA GLU A 594 27.11 -3.94 -0.47
C GLU A 594 26.97 -3.03 -1.70
N LYS A 595 25.85 -2.30 -1.83
CA LYS A 595 25.63 -1.41 -2.99
C LYS A 595 26.63 -0.26 -3.02
N TRP A 596 26.89 0.37 -1.87
CA TRP A 596 27.97 1.36 -1.74
C TRP A 596 29.31 0.80 -2.22
N ASN A 597 29.67 -0.39 -1.75
CA ASN A 597 30.95 -1.04 -2.08
C ASN A 597 31.04 -1.43 -3.56
N GLN A 598 29.96 -1.93 -4.16
CA GLN A 598 29.88 -2.22 -5.59
C GLN A 598 30.13 -0.97 -6.44
N LEU A 599 29.47 0.14 -6.11
CA LEU A 599 29.66 1.42 -6.81
C LEU A 599 31.09 1.94 -6.67
N LYS A 600 31.68 1.87 -5.47
CA LYS A 600 33.08 2.24 -5.25
C LYS A 600 34.05 1.37 -6.05
N ALA A 601 33.77 0.07 -6.18
CA ALA A 601 34.58 -0.85 -6.99
C ALA A 601 34.52 -0.52 -8.50
N LEU A 602 33.40 0.03 -8.97
CA LEU A 602 33.24 0.57 -10.32
C LEU A 602 33.88 1.96 -10.50
N GLY A 603 34.45 2.55 -9.44
CA GLY A 603 35.01 3.91 -9.48
C GLY A 603 33.96 5.01 -9.42
N MET A 604 32.71 4.68 -9.14
CA MET A 604 31.60 5.63 -9.04
C MET A 604 31.61 6.31 -7.67
N ASN A 605 31.57 7.64 -7.68
CA ASN A 605 31.48 8.47 -6.49
C ASN A 605 30.37 9.50 -6.64
N THR A 606 29.65 9.73 -5.55
CA THR A 606 28.73 10.84 -5.40
C THR A 606 29.38 11.92 -4.53
N ASN A 607 29.48 13.13 -5.07
CA ASN A 607 30.20 14.28 -4.52
C ASN A 607 31.63 13.93 -4.09
N ASN A 608 32.04 14.23 -2.86
CA ASN A 608 33.38 13.88 -2.37
C ASN A 608 33.53 12.39 -2.00
N GLY A 609 32.46 11.59 -2.10
CA GLY A 609 32.48 10.16 -1.81
C GLY A 609 32.62 9.78 -0.34
N SER A 610 32.49 10.72 0.60
CA SER A 610 32.47 10.44 2.04
C SER A 610 31.10 9.87 2.46
N PRO A 611 31.03 8.77 3.22
CA PRO A 611 29.75 8.24 3.69
C PRO A 611 29.11 9.07 4.81
N ALA A 612 29.84 10.06 5.38
CA ALA A 612 29.33 10.90 6.46
C ALA A 612 28.18 11.86 6.04
N TYR A 613 27.93 12.02 4.74
CA TYR A 613 26.94 12.95 4.21
C TYR A 613 25.79 12.22 3.51
N LEU A 614 24.55 12.52 3.89
CA LEU A 614 23.35 11.86 3.34
C LEU A 614 23.28 12.00 1.81
N GLU A 615 23.65 13.17 1.27
CA GLU A 615 23.65 13.43 -0.17
C GLU A 615 24.53 12.43 -0.96
N ASN A 616 25.55 11.86 -0.33
CA ASN A 616 26.49 10.95 -0.98
C ASN A 616 25.94 9.53 -1.13
N TRP A 617 24.82 9.20 -0.46
CA TRP A 617 24.18 7.89 -0.54
C TRP A 617 23.23 7.76 -1.74
N TYR A 618 23.00 8.84 -2.50
CA TYR A 618 22.04 8.92 -3.60
C TYR A 618 22.11 7.74 -4.59
N THR A 619 23.30 7.39 -5.06
CA THR A 619 23.50 6.29 -6.01
C THR A 619 23.45 4.91 -5.36
N ALA A 620 23.82 4.79 -4.08
CA ALA A 620 23.67 3.54 -3.34
C ALA A 620 22.19 3.23 -3.06
N LEU A 621 21.36 4.24 -2.80
CA LEU A 621 19.91 4.11 -2.67
C LEU A 621 19.25 3.66 -3.98
N TRP A 622 19.67 4.24 -5.12
CA TRP A 622 19.27 3.75 -6.44
C TRP A 622 19.60 2.25 -6.60
N GLY A 623 20.83 1.86 -6.24
CA GLY A 623 21.26 0.46 -6.26
C GLY A 623 20.58 -0.45 -5.23
N TYR A 624 20.03 0.09 -4.14
CA TYR A 624 19.29 -0.68 -3.12
C TYR A 624 17.99 -1.24 -3.71
N ASN A 625 17.25 -0.40 -4.45
CA ASN A 625 15.99 -0.80 -5.06
C ASN A 625 16.15 -1.67 -6.32
N SER A 626 16.96 -1.22 -7.29
CA SER A 626 17.05 -1.88 -8.61
C SER A 626 18.33 -2.69 -8.83
N GLY A 627 19.25 -2.73 -7.86
CA GLY A 627 20.54 -3.39 -7.98
C GLY A 627 21.62 -2.58 -8.69
N VAL A 628 22.84 -3.13 -8.73
CA VAL A 628 24.01 -2.57 -9.44
C VAL A 628 24.53 -3.60 -10.43
N TYR A 629 24.63 -3.24 -11.71
CA TYR A 629 25.21 -4.09 -12.74
C TYR A 629 26.74 -4.05 -12.62
N THR A 630 27.34 -5.18 -12.25
CA THR A 630 28.79 -5.29 -11.97
C THR A 630 29.59 -6.00 -13.08
N SER A 631 28.92 -6.45 -14.14
CA SER A 631 29.53 -7.11 -15.30
C SER A 631 28.77 -6.79 -16.59
N GLY A 632 29.44 -6.83 -17.74
CA GLY A 632 28.86 -6.41 -19.03
C GLY A 632 28.82 -4.88 -19.13
N SER A 633 27.68 -4.32 -19.54
CA SER A 633 27.40 -2.90 -19.31
C SER A 633 27.17 -2.67 -17.82
N VAL A 634 28.06 -1.92 -17.16
CA VAL A 634 28.06 -1.73 -15.71
C VAL A 634 27.25 -0.50 -15.29
N GLY A 635 26.97 -0.35 -14.00
CA GLY A 635 26.35 0.84 -13.43
C GLY A 635 24.91 0.62 -12.96
N LEU A 636 24.10 1.68 -13.00
CA LEU A 636 22.75 1.74 -12.45
C LEU A 636 21.70 1.80 -13.57
N GLY A 637 20.62 1.00 -13.45
CA GLY A 637 19.55 0.88 -14.44
C GLY A 637 18.68 2.14 -14.58
N PHE A 638 18.10 2.37 -15.77
CA PHE A 638 17.44 3.63 -16.13
C PHE A 638 16.10 3.88 -15.42
N PHE A 639 15.43 2.85 -14.89
CA PHE A 639 14.16 3.01 -14.18
C PHE A 639 14.22 4.12 -13.11
N ASN A 640 15.20 4.05 -12.21
CA ASN A 640 15.41 5.02 -11.13
C ASN A 640 16.23 6.26 -11.54
N ASN A 641 16.54 6.43 -12.82
CA ASN A 641 17.25 7.63 -13.27
C ASN A 641 16.33 8.86 -13.10
N PRO A 642 16.76 9.94 -12.43
CA PRO A 642 15.93 11.13 -12.21
C PRO A 642 15.42 11.82 -13.49
N VAL A 643 16.09 11.62 -14.63
CA VAL A 643 15.63 12.15 -15.94
C VAL A 643 14.62 11.25 -16.65
N ASN A 644 14.26 10.10 -16.08
CA ASN A 644 13.29 9.19 -16.66
C ASN A 644 11.94 9.92 -16.86
N PRO A 645 11.36 9.92 -18.08
CA PRO A 645 10.12 10.66 -18.37
C PRO A 645 8.87 10.08 -17.70
N SER A 646 9.01 8.99 -16.94
CA SER A 646 8.03 8.49 -15.97
C SER A 646 7.80 9.45 -14.81
N TYR A 647 8.77 10.30 -14.51
CA TYR A 647 8.74 11.26 -13.41
C TYR A 647 8.58 12.67 -13.96
N PRO A 648 7.62 13.49 -13.48
CA PRO A 648 7.47 14.87 -13.93
C PRO A 648 8.79 15.64 -13.78
N ALA A 649 9.24 16.29 -14.86
CA ALA A 649 10.58 16.90 -14.88
C ALA A 649 10.70 18.10 -13.91
N ASP A 650 9.58 18.76 -13.59
CA ASP A 650 9.55 19.97 -12.77
C ASP A 650 9.34 19.73 -11.26
N ARG A 651 9.21 18.46 -10.85
CA ARG A 651 9.07 18.06 -9.45
C ARG A 651 10.20 18.58 -8.56
N HIS A 652 9.87 18.81 -7.30
CA HIS A 652 10.81 19.03 -6.20
C HIS A 652 11.16 17.70 -5.53
N LEU A 653 12.08 17.67 -4.56
CA LEU A 653 12.31 16.46 -3.76
C LEU A 653 11.00 16.00 -3.10
N PHE A 654 10.80 14.69 -3.02
CA PHE A 654 9.64 14.07 -2.40
C PHE A 654 9.37 14.61 -0.99
N LEU A 655 8.11 14.94 -0.67
CA LEU A 655 7.63 15.49 0.62
C LEU A 655 8.13 16.89 0.97
N ARG A 656 8.95 17.52 0.11
CA ARG A 656 9.50 18.86 0.33
C ARG A 656 8.41 19.90 0.57
N ASP A 657 7.34 19.80 -0.21
CA ASP A 657 6.26 20.77 -0.20
C ASP A 657 5.09 20.29 0.67
N SER A 658 4.81 18.98 0.72
CA SER A 658 3.72 18.39 1.50
C SER A 658 3.79 16.85 1.54
N TYR A 659 3.19 16.24 2.57
CA TYR A 659 2.93 14.78 2.61
C TYR A 659 2.06 14.27 1.46
N GLU A 660 1.38 15.17 0.74
CA GLU A 660 0.61 14.86 -0.46
C GLU A 660 1.38 14.10 -1.52
N ASP A 661 2.69 14.26 -1.59
CA ASP A 661 3.52 13.51 -2.54
C ASP A 661 3.42 12.00 -2.30
N ALA A 662 3.19 11.57 -1.04
CA ALA A 662 2.99 10.17 -0.70
C ALA A 662 1.71 9.56 -1.31
N SER A 663 0.75 10.39 -1.75
CA SER A 663 -0.43 9.91 -2.48
C SER A 663 -0.15 9.59 -3.96
N THR A 664 0.95 10.09 -4.54
CA THR A 664 1.41 9.79 -5.91
C THR A 664 2.92 9.47 -5.96
N PRO A 665 3.40 8.46 -5.21
CA PRO A 665 4.83 8.18 -5.10
C PRO A 665 5.47 7.67 -6.40
N SER A 666 4.67 7.36 -7.42
CA SER A 666 5.14 7.02 -8.76
C SER A 666 5.77 8.20 -9.52
N GLU A 667 5.58 9.44 -9.05
CA GLU A 667 6.18 10.63 -9.66
C GLU A 667 7.66 10.84 -9.28
N TRP A 668 8.22 10.05 -8.35
CA TRP A 668 9.60 10.18 -7.88
C TRP A 668 10.39 8.88 -8.03
N SER A 669 11.69 9.02 -8.31
CA SER A 669 12.63 7.90 -8.25
C SER A 669 12.81 7.40 -6.80
N TYR A 670 13.26 6.16 -6.64
CA TYR A 670 13.40 5.55 -5.31
C TYR A 670 14.28 6.36 -4.35
N GLN A 671 15.45 6.83 -4.80
CA GLN A 671 16.37 7.60 -3.98
C GLN A 671 15.84 8.99 -3.60
N GLU A 672 15.00 9.60 -4.43
CA GLU A 672 14.30 10.84 -4.06
C GLU A 672 13.29 10.59 -2.95
N LYS A 673 12.56 9.46 -3.01
CA LYS A 673 11.60 9.06 -1.97
C LYS A 673 12.26 8.81 -0.62
N VAL A 674 13.36 8.03 -0.62
CA VAL A 674 14.12 7.76 0.61
C VAL A 674 14.69 9.03 1.23
N LEU A 675 15.27 9.93 0.42
CA LEU A 675 15.80 11.20 0.94
C LEU A 675 14.68 12.14 1.38
N GLY A 676 13.51 12.10 0.73
CA GLY A 676 12.32 12.82 1.18
C GLY A 676 11.87 12.37 2.57
N TRP A 677 11.80 11.07 2.83
CA TRP A 677 11.51 10.53 4.16
C TRP A 677 12.63 10.82 5.18
N ALA A 678 13.90 10.80 4.75
CA ALA A 678 15.01 11.18 5.62
C ALA A 678 14.95 12.66 6.02
N GLU A 679 14.42 13.54 5.16
CA GLU A 679 14.20 14.95 5.47
C GLU A 679 12.92 15.19 6.29
N THR A 680 11.83 14.52 5.93
CA THR A 680 10.48 14.70 6.51
C THR A 680 10.01 13.37 7.12
N PRO A 681 10.11 13.17 8.44
CA PRO A 681 9.78 11.89 9.08
C PRO A 681 8.31 11.47 8.93
N GLN A 682 8.02 10.18 8.86
CA GLN A 682 6.63 9.67 8.94
C GLN A 682 5.98 10.03 10.27
N LEU A 683 4.66 10.20 10.28
CA LEU A 683 3.91 10.43 11.50
C LEU A 683 3.37 9.14 12.11
N THR A 684 3.53 8.99 13.42
CA THR A 684 2.89 7.96 14.23
C THR A 684 1.39 8.20 14.31
N TRP A 685 0.61 7.20 14.73
CA TRP A 685 -0.85 7.28 14.82
C TRP A 685 -1.42 8.43 15.68
N ASN A 686 -0.63 9.00 16.60
CA ASN A 686 -0.96 10.16 17.42
C ASN A 686 -0.47 11.50 16.82
N GLY A 687 0.05 11.50 15.58
CA GLY A 687 0.49 12.69 14.84
C GLY A 687 1.88 13.20 15.24
N GLU A 688 2.72 12.37 15.85
CA GLU A 688 4.10 12.71 16.23
C GLU A 688 5.08 12.18 15.19
N GLU A 689 6.25 12.79 15.04
CA GLU A 689 7.31 12.27 14.16
C GLU A 689 7.80 10.91 14.66
N SER A 690 7.97 9.97 13.73
CA SER A 690 8.38 8.59 14.04
C SER A 690 9.88 8.48 14.35
N TYR A 691 10.69 9.46 13.94
CA TYR A 691 12.13 9.50 14.13
C TYR A 691 12.67 10.92 13.97
N SER A 692 13.88 11.18 14.46
CA SER A 692 14.53 12.49 14.38
C SER A 692 15.03 12.82 12.97
N GLU A 693 14.75 14.06 12.56
CA GLU A 693 15.41 14.71 11.42
C GLU A 693 16.95 14.74 11.56
N PRO A 694 17.70 14.67 10.46
CA PRO A 694 19.16 14.75 10.47
C PRO A 694 19.66 16.16 10.81
N ASN A 695 20.97 16.29 11.00
CA ASN A 695 21.61 17.60 11.12
C ASN A 695 21.70 18.26 9.73
N MET A 696 20.76 19.16 9.43
CA MET A 696 20.65 19.87 8.15
C MET A 696 21.14 21.33 8.27
N PRO A 697 22.39 21.65 7.92
CA PRO A 697 22.93 23.01 8.09
C PRO A 697 22.24 24.06 7.21
N LEU A 698 21.57 23.63 6.13
CA LEU A 698 20.80 24.50 5.23
C LEU A 698 19.30 24.43 5.51
N GLY A 699 18.88 23.78 6.60
CA GLY A 699 17.48 23.49 6.91
C GLY A 699 16.82 22.48 5.97
N ARG A 700 17.62 21.83 5.13
CA ARG A 700 17.21 20.81 4.17
C ARG A 700 18.37 19.99 3.62
N ILE A 701 18.06 18.81 3.07
CA ILE A 701 18.94 18.05 2.19
C ILE A 701 19.13 18.83 0.87
N THR A 702 20.35 18.80 0.32
CA THR A 702 20.63 19.43 -0.97
C THR A 702 20.31 18.49 -2.13
N ASP A 703 19.25 18.82 -2.87
CA ASP A 703 18.76 18.04 -4.02
C ASP A 703 19.82 17.88 -5.12
N ALA A 704 19.90 16.68 -5.69
CA ALA A 704 20.68 16.44 -6.90
C ALA A 704 19.96 17.06 -8.12
N PRO A 705 20.66 17.81 -8.98
CA PRO A 705 20.08 18.21 -10.28
C PRO A 705 19.72 16.97 -11.09
N HIS A 706 18.49 16.90 -11.63
CA HIS A 706 18.01 15.70 -12.30
C HIS A 706 18.85 15.40 -13.56
N ASP A 707 19.17 16.44 -14.33
CA ASP A 707 19.98 16.41 -15.56
C ASP A 707 21.43 15.96 -15.35
N LEU A 708 21.92 15.92 -14.10
CA LEU A 708 23.28 15.49 -13.79
C LEU A 708 23.55 14.01 -14.14
N PHE A 709 22.50 13.19 -14.24
CA PHE A 709 22.56 11.76 -14.57
C PHE A 709 22.25 11.48 -16.05
N CYS A 710 22.48 12.47 -16.91
CA CYS A 710 22.29 12.39 -18.35
C CYS A 710 23.53 12.91 -19.08
N ASP A 711 24.34 12.00 -19.64
CA ASP A 711 25.52 12.34 -20.43
C ASP A 711 25.63 11.39 -21.63
N PRO A 712 25.67 11.90 -22.87
CA PRO A 712 25.76 11.06 -24.07
C PRO A 712 27.01 10.16 -24.10
N GLY A 713 28.08 10.55 -23.40
CA GLY A 713 29.33 9.80 -23.30
C GLY A 713 29.34 8.75 -22.18
N ILE A 714 28.34 8.76 -21.29
CA ILE A 714 28.21 7.82 -20.16
C ILE A 714 27.04 6.86 -20.41
N ASN A 715 25.82 7.39 -20.60
CA ASN A 715 24.59 6.60 -20.64
C ASN A 715 23.71 6.88 -21.85
N ALA A 716 24.32 7.16 -23.02
CA ALA A 716 23.64 7.43 -24.29
C ALA A 716 22.48 8.45 -24.19
N CYS A 717 22.52 9.30 -23.17
CA CYS A 717 21.43 10.17 -22.77
C CYS A 717 21.61 11.57 -23.37
N ASP A 718 20.59 12.09 -24.05
CA ASP A 718 20.56 13.45 -24.60
C ASP A 718 19.79 14.39 -23.65
N PRO A 719 20.48 15.30 -22.92
CA PRO A 719 19.83 16.17 -21.94
C PRO A 719 18.90 17.21 -22.57
N ASP A 720 19.05 17.49 -23.87
CA ASP A 720 18.21 18.43 -24.61
C ASP A 720 16.94 17.76 -25.18
N ALA A 721 16.82 16.43 -25.05
CA ALA A 721 15.67 15.67 -25.52
C ALA A 721 14.58 15.51 -24.44
N ALA A 722 13.32 15.41 -24.86
CA ALA A 722 12.21 15.16 -23.93
C ALA A 722 12.09 13.72 -23.43
N ASP A 723 12.65 12.77 -24.19
CA ASP A 723 12.92 11.40 -23.74
C ASP A 723 14.44 11.24 -23.78
N PRO A 724 15.13 11.58 -22.69
CA PRO A 724 16.58 11.74 -22.69
C PRO A 724 17.32 10.43 -23.03
N CYS A 725 16.75 9.26 -22.74
CA CYS A 725 17.35 7.99 -23.15
C CYS A 725 16.29 7.03 -23.72
N PRO A 726 16.02 7.09 -25.04
CA PRO A 726 14.88 6.40 -25.64
C PRO A 726 15.03 4.88 -25.76
N SER A 727 16.24 4.36 -25.51
CA SER A 727 16.49 2.92 -25.64
C SER A 727 16.14 2.13 -24.40
N TRP A 728 15.99 2.75 -23.21
CA TRP A 728 15.73 2.08 -21.92
C TRP A 728 16.36 0.69 -21.90
N ASP A 729 17.66 0.59 -22.04
CA ASP A 729 18.37 -0.68 -22.10
C ASP A 729 19.76 -0.51 -21.49
N GLU A 730 20.66 -1.46 -21.75
CA GLU A 730 22.02 -1.42 -21.23
C GLU A 730 22.82 -0.17 -21.66
N GLN A 731 22.38 0.55 -22.70
CA GLN A 731 23.00 1.81 -23.15
C GLN A 731 22.63 2.99 -22.25
N CYS A 732 21.51 2.91 -21.53
CA CYS A 732 21.01 3.94 -20.63
C CYS A 732 21.53 3.82 -19.18
N ARG A 733 22.42 2.85 -18.91
CA ARG A 733 22.97 2.62 -17.58
C ARG A 733 23.90 3.74 -17.17
N TRP A 734 23.71 4.29 -15.98
CA TRP A 734 24.60 5.31 -15.43
C TRP A 734 25.81 4.65 -14.72
N ASP A 735 27.02 4.87 -15.22
CA ASP A 735 28.27 4.38 -14.62
C ASP A 735 29.26 5.49 -14.23
N GLY A 736 28.82 6.75 -14.25
CA GLY A 736 29.62 7.93 -13.96
C GLY A 736 29.71 8.32 -12.48
N SER A 737 30.72 9.13 -12.16
CA SER A 737 30.74 9.91 -10.90
C SER A 737 30.02 11.24 -11.07
N VAL A 738 29.36 11.72 -10.01
CA VAL A 738 28.59 12.98 -10.00
C VAL A 738 29.02 13.88 -8.85
N ASN A 739 28.93 15.19 -9.02
CA ASN A 739 29.26 16.14 -7.95
C ASN A 739 28.47 17.46 -8.07
N TRP A 740 27.45 17.63 -7.23
CA TRP A 740 26.68 18.88 -7.13
C TRP A 740 27.04 19.70 -5.87
N MET A 741 27.73 19.10 -4.90
CA MET A 741 28.18 19.79 -3.69
C MET A 741 29.49 20.58 -3.89
N GLY A 742 30.21 20.31 -4.98
CA GLY A 742 31.48 20.94 -5.32
C GLY A 742 32.65 20.49 -4.44
N SER A 743 33.82 21.08 -4.65
CA SER A 743 35.04 20.75 -3.91
C SER A 743 35.04 21.22 -2.45
N SER A 744 34.05 22.02 -2.04
CA SER A 744 33.90 22.59 -0.71
C SER A 744 32.88 21.85 0.18
N GLN A 745 32.49 20.62 -0.19
CA GLN A 745 31.58 19.82 0.63
C GLN A 745 32.12 19.66 2.06
N SER A 746 31.29 20.00 3.05
CA SER A 746 31.65 20.10 4.46
C SER A 746 30.42 19.95 5.36
N THR A 747 30.62 19.89 6.67
CA THR A 747 29.51 19.89 7.64
C THR A 747 28.70 21.19 7.68
N SER A 748 29.20 22.30 7.10
CA SER A 748 28.48 23.57 7.03
C SER A 748 27.47 23.66 5.87
N ASN A 749 27.52 22.73 4.92
CA ASN A 749 26.66 22.74 3.74
C ASN A 749 26.14 21.35 3.34
N SER A 750 26.40 20.30 4.12
CA SER A 750 25.92 18.95 3.86
C SER A 750 25.25 18.34 5.06
N THR A 751 24.27 17.49 4.79
CA THR A 751 23.44 16.87 5.81
C THR A 751 24.19 15.72 6.47
N THR A 752 24.16 15.66 7.80
CA THR A 752 24.89 14.66 8.59
C THR A 752 23.97 13.96 9.58
N GLU A 753 24.44 12.81 10.07
CA GLU A 753 23.73 12.01 11.06
C GLU A 753 23.37 12.80 12.33
N LYS A 754 22.22 12.47 12.90
CA LYS A 754 21.83 12.85 14.27
C LYS A 754 21.29 11.63 15.00
N LEU A 755 21.97 11.20 16.06
CA LEU A 755 21.48 10.08 16.88
C LEU A 755 20.50 10.59 17.94
N SER A 756 19.40 9.86 18.12
CA SER A 756 18.43 10.10 19.19
C SER A 756 18.78 9.32 20.46
N TYR A 757 19.46 8.19 20.30
CA TYR A 757 19.85 7.30 21.39
C TYR A 757 21.36 7.26 21.58
N SER A 758 21.80 7.24 22.85
CA SER A 758 23.21 7.03 23.16
C SER A 758 23.66 5.64 22.75
N LEU A 759 24.82 5.54 22.10
CA LEU A 759 25.41 4.25 21.72
C LEU A 759 25.63 3.34 22.94
N GLY A 760 25.24 2.08 22.80
CA GLY A 760 25.24 1.07 23.86
C GLY A 760 24.07 1.16 24.84
N SER A 761 23.07 2.03 24.61
CA SER A 761 21.88 2.04 25.46
C SER A 761 21.05 0.77 25.30
N GLY A 762 20.29 0.43 26.36
CA GLY A 762 19.30 -0.64 26.27
C GLY A 762 18.15 -0.29 25.32
N GLU A 763 17.48 -1.35 24.85
CA GLU A 763 16.26 -1.25 24.05
C GLU A 763 15.20 -0.42 24.79
N PRO A 764 14.61 0.62 24.17
CA PRO A 764 13.59 1.43 24.80
C PRO A 764 12.29 0.63 24.97
N ALA A 765 11.43 1.11 25.86
CA ALA A 765 10.14 0.47 26.09
C ALA A 765 9.29 0.47 24.81
N LEU A 766 8.67 -0.69 24.53
CA LEU A 766 7.65 -0.85 23.51
C LEU A 766 6.44 0.03 23.84
N GLN A 767 6.00 0.82 22.87
CA GLN A 767 4.80 1.65 22.98
C GLN A 767 3.62 0.93 22.32
N SER A 768 3.00 0.01 23.07
CA SER A 768 1.85 -0.74 22.58
C SER A 768 0.64 0.14 22.37
N LYS A 769 -0.09 -0.09 21.28
CA LYS A 769 -1.35 0.60 21.03
C LYS A 769 -2.53 -0.04 21.73
N TYR A 770 -2.62 -1.36 21.64
CA TYR A 770 -3.61 -2.13 22.38
C TYR A 770 -2.99 -2.59 23.70
N GLY A 771 -3.82 -2.64 24.73
CA GLY A 771 -3.43 -3.28 25.98
C GLY A 771 -3.47 -4.78 25.77
N HIS A 772 -2.38 -5.45 26.11
CA HIS A 772 -2.33 -6.90 26.17
C HIS A 772 -3.10 -7.31 27.43
N GLY A 773 -4.24 -7.99 27.24
CA GLY A 773 -5.07 -8.48 28.33
C GLY A 773 -4.32 -9.49 29.22
N PRO A 774 -4.98 -10.07 30.23
CA PRO A 774 -4.42 -11.25 30.89
C PRO A 774 -4.25 -12.38 29.85
N CYS A 775 -3.03 -12.88 29.69
CA CYS A 775 -2.68 -13.98 28.79
C CYS A 775 -3.59 -15.21 28.94
N ILE A 776 -3.85 -15.57 30.20
CA ILE A 776 -4.67 -16.71 30.56
C ILE A 776 -5.76 -16.20 31.50
N ASP A 777 -6.94 -15.94 30.94
CA ASP A 777 -8.18 -15.74 31.69
C ASP A 777 -9.17 -16.81 31.26
N HIS A 778 -9.86 -17.40 32.22
CA HIS A 778 -10.93 -18.34 31.99
C HIS A 778 -12.21 -17.76 32.57
N PRO A 779 -13.41 -18.07 32.03
CA PRO A 779 -14.67 -17.59 32.59
C PRO A 779 -14.69 -17.79 34.12
N SER A 780 -14.62 -16.68 34.89
CA SER A 780 -14.15 -16.61 36.28
C SER A 780 -15.05 -17.30 37.33
N VAL A 781 -15.98 -18.14 36.88
CA VAL A 781 -17.11 -18.65 37.66
C VAL A 781 -17.06 -20.17 37.84
N TYR A 782 -16.16 -20.91 37.16
CA TYR A 782 -16.20 -22.38 37.19
C TYR A 782 -14.83 -23.07 37.22
N THR A 783 -14.53 -23.78 38.30
CA THR A 783 -13.41 -24.74 38.39
C THR A 783 -13.71 -25.97 37.52
N GLY A 784 -12.90 -26.24 36.50
CA GLY A 784 -13.02 -27.43 35.63
C GLY A 784 -13.42 -27.18 34.18
N ALA A 785 -13.22 -25.98 33.65
CA ALA A 785 -13.36 -25.69 32.23
C ALA A 785 -12.32 -26.46 31.39
N ILE A 786 -12.76 -27.05 30.27
CA ILE A 786 -11.88 -27.52 29.20
C ILE A 786 -11.77 -26.37 28.20
N ILE A 787 -10.59 -25.79 28.04
CA ILE A 787 -10.35 -24.76 27.03
C ILE A 787 -9.66 -25.43 25.84
N VAL A 788 -10.24 -25.25 24.67
CA VAL A 788 -9.67 -25.70 23.41
C VAL A 788 -9.24 -24.44 22.68
N ASP A 789 -7.94 -24.22 22.66
CA ASP A 789 -7.33 -23.06 22.01
C ASP A 789 -7.00 -23.34 20.53
N ASN A 790 -6.75 -22.29 19.75
CA ASN A 790 -6.37 -22.39 18.35
C ASN A 790 -4.92 -22.87 18.14
N LEU A 791 -4.08 -22.81 19.17
CA LEU A 791 -2.75 -23.41 19.22
C LEU A 791 -2.73 -24.69 20.07
N GLY A 792 -1.65 -25.45 19.95
CA GLY A 792 -1.41 -26.62 20.79
C GLY A 792 -0.81 -26.27 22.16
N GLU A 793 -0.85 -27.22 23.10
CA GLU A 793 -0.40 -27.16 24.52
C GLU A 793 0.98 -26.51 24.83
N HIS A 794 1.81 -26.18 23.83
CA HIS A 794 3.22 -25.78 24.01
C HIS A 794 3.63 -24.55 23.17
N GLU A 795 2.68 -23.79 22.65
CA GLU A 795 2.97 -22.61 21.81
C GLU A 795 2.67 -21.34 22.61
N ASP A 796 3.64 -20.91 23.43
CA ASP A 796 3.57 -19.67 24.21
C ASP A 796 3.82 -18.46 23.29
N THR A 797 2.77 -17.94 22.68
CA THR A 797 2.92 -16.77 21.82
C THR A 797 3.12 -15.51 22.66
N TYR A 798 4.35 -15.00 22.65
CA TYR A 798 4.74 -13.72 23.22
C TYR A 798 4.82 -13.64 24.76
N GLY A 799 5.18 -14.74 25.44
CA GLY A 799 5.58 -14.72 26.86
C GLY A 799 4.41 -14.75 27.85
N CYS A 800 3.33 -15.39 27.43
CA CYS A 800 2.15 -15.71 28.21
C CYS A 800 2.34 -16.83 29.24
N GLY A 801 3.46 -17.56 29.18
CA GLY A 801 3.78 -18.62 30.13
C GLY A 801 3.02 -19.91 29.83
N ASP A 802 3.09 -20.90 30.73
CA ASP A 802 2.48 -22.21 30.52
C ASP A 802 0.94 -22.16 30.69
N PHE A 803 0.21 -22.80 29.78
CA PHE A 803 -1.25 -22.96 29.76
C PHE A 803 -1.83 -23.50 31.09
N GLU A 804 -2.77 -22.77 31.71
CA GLU A 804 -3.33 -23.11 33.04
C GLU A 804 -4.68 -23.88 33.02
N ALA A 805 -5.23 -24.24 31.86
CA ALA A 805 -6.51 -24.97 31.78
C ALA A 805 -6.34 -26.50 31.60
N ALA A 806 -7.42 -27.26 31.81
CA ALA A 806 -7.41 -28.70 31.52
C ALA A 806 -7.39 -28.90 30.01
N ASP A 807 -6.21 -29.16 29.44
CA ASP A 807 -6.08 -29.56 28.04
C ASP A 807 -6.68 -30.95 27.84
N ASP A 808 -7.90 -30.96 27.34
CA ASP A 808 -8.67 -32.16 27.11
C ASP A 808 -9.55 -32.00 25.86
N GLY A 809 -8.96 -31.47 24.80
CA GLY A 809 -9.63 -31.23 23.54
C GLY A 809 -8.70 -31.18 22.34
N LYS A 810 -9.23 -30.73 21.20
CA LYS A 810 -8.51 -30.59 19.95
C LYS A 810 -9.13 -29.47 19.13
N PHE A 811 -8.30 -28.55 18.68
CA PHE A 811 -8.61 -27.65 17.59
C PHE A 811 -8.13 -28.21 16.25
N THR A 812 -8.82 -27.87 15.18
CA THR A 812 -8.37 -28.15 13.81
C THR A 812 -8.77 -26.98 12.93
N LEU A 813 -7.77 -26.35 12.32
CA LEU A 813 -7.95 -25.40 11.24
C LEU A 813 -7.78 -26.13 9.91
N GLN A 814 -8.80 -26.07 9.07
CA GLN A 814 -8.79 -26.61 7.71
C GLN A 814 -8.76 -25.46 6.71
N VAL A 815 -7.78 -25.48 5.81
CA VAL A 815 -7.59 -24.49 4.74
C VAL A 815 -8.06 -25.10 3.42
N GLY A 816 -9.12 -24.53 2.86
CA GLY A 816 -9.79 -25.08 1.68
C GLY A 816 -10.56 -26.37 1.95
N ASP A 817 -11.00 -27.02 0.89
CA ASP A 817 -11.67 -28.32 0.89
C ASP A 817 -10.70 -29.52 0.94
N ASN A 818 -9.40 -29.29 1.17
CA ASN A 818 -8.33 -30.31 1.32
C ASN A 818 -8.05 -31.21 0.10
N PHE A 819 -8.65 -30.99 -1.07
CA PHE A 819 -8.31 -31.75 -2.28
C PHE A 819 -7.86 -30.85 -3.44
N THR A 820 -7.07 -31.45 -4.35
CA THR A 820 -6.66 -30.80 -5.59
C THR A 820 -7.04 -31.67 -6.79
N MET A 821 -7.74 -31.07 -7.75
CA MET A 821 -8.24 -31.76 -8.94
C MET A 821 -7.85 -30.99 -10.20
N GLN A 822 -7.43 -31.69 -11.25
CA GLN A 822 -7.29 -31.09 -12.57
C GLN A 822 -8.65 -31.09 -13.29
N ARG A 823 -9.03 -29.95 -13.86
CA ARG A 823 -10.25 -29.78 -14.65
C ARG A 823 -10.03 -30.18 -16.11
N ASP A 824 -11.13 -30.42 -16.83
CA ASP A 824 -11.13 -30.79 -18.25
C ASP A 824 -10.49 -29.72 -19.17
N ASP A 825 -10.48 -28.46 -18.73
CA ASP A 825 -9.82 -27.35 -19.44
C ASP A 825 -8.31 -27.25 -19.17
N GLY A 826 -7.77 -28.12 -18.32
CA GLY A 826 -6.37 -28.15 -17.92
C GLY A 826 -6.01 -27.29 -16.70
N SER A 827 -6.96 -26.52 -16.14
CA SER A 827 -6.79 -25.77 -14.88
C SER A 827 -6.89 -26.69 -13.64
N PHE A 828 -6.58 -26.19 -12.45
CA PHE A 828 -6.73 -26.95 -11.20
C PHE A 828 -7.82 -26.36 -10.31
N ARG A 829 -8.65 -27.15 -9.64
CA ARG A 829 -9.30 -26.72 -8.38
C ARG A 829 -8.30 -27.03 -7.27
N ALA A 830 -7.69 -26.00 -6.69
CA ALA A 830 -6.59 -26.13 -5.74
C ALA A 830 -6.83 -25.26 -4.49
N THR A 831 -8.01 -25.38 -3.90
CA THR A 831 -8.43 -24.51 -2.78
C THR A 831 -7.45 -24.50 -1.59
N PRO A 832 -6.72 -25.59 -1.24
CA PRO A 832 -5.75 -25.54 -0.14
C PRO A 832 -4.58 -24.58 -0.40
N TYR A 833 -4.26 -24.31 -1.66
CA TYR A 833 -3.20 -23.36 -2.05
C TYR A 833 -3.70 -21.92 -2.09
N ILE A 834 -5.00 -21.71 -2.29
CA ILE A 834 -5.61 -20.38 -2.40
C ILE A 834 -6.06 -19.87 -1.03
N ALA A 835 -6.80 -20.69 -0.26
CA ALA A 835 -7.30 -20.31 1.06
C ALA A 835 -6.16 -19.97 2.05
N GLY A 836 -4.96 -20.53 1.85
CA GLY A 836 -3.79 -20.20 2.67
C GLY A 836 -3.18 -18.83 2.39
N ILE A 837 -3.56 -18.17 1.30
CA ILE A 837 -3.07 -16.84 0.93
C ILE A 837 -3.72 -15.77 1.81
N ASP A 838 -5.03 -15.88 2.05
CA ASP A 838 -5.83 -14.98 2.90
C ASP A 838 -5.96 -15.46 4.36
N LEU A 839 -5.25 -16.53 4.72
CA LEU A 839 -5.10 -16.90 6.13
C LEU A 839 -3.98 -16.05 6.75
N HIS A 840 -4.26 -15.48 7.91
CA HIS A 840 -3.36 -14.63 8.68
C HIS A 840 -3.28 -15.08 10.13
N GLN A 841 -2.26 -14.59 10.83
CA GLN A 841 -2.12 -14.69 12.28
C GLN A 841 -1.85 -13.32 12.91
N LEU A 842 -2.35 -13.12 14.12
CA LEU A 842 -2.21 -11.89 14.89
C LEU A 842 -2.01 -12.22 16.38
N GLY A 843 -1.13 -11.46 17.02
CA GLY A 843 -0.81 -11.52 18.44
C GLY A 843 -1.88 -10.89 19.31
N ALA A 844 -3.11 -11.37 19.21
CA ALA A 844 -4.30 -10.89 19.89
C ALA A 844 -5.13 -12.09 20.39
N GLY A 845 -6.20 -11.84 21.15
CA GLY A 845 -7.09 -12.91 21.61
C GLY A 845 -6.54 -13.71 22.78
N TYR A 846 -7.08 -14.92 22.96
CA TYR A 846 -6.65 -15.82 24.03
C TYR A 846 -5.20 -16.27 23.76
N ASP A 847 -4.38 -16.35 24.81
CA ASP A 847 -2.94 -16.69 24.73
C ASP A 847 -2.12 -15.81 23.76
N HIS A 848 -2.65 -14.63 23.41
CA HIS A 848 -2.09 -13.72 22.40
C HIS A 848 -1.83 -14.39 21.04
N HIS A 849 -2.71 -15.26 20.58
CA HIS A 849 -2.71 -15.70 19.20
C HIS A 849 -4.12 -15.91 18.65
N VAL A 850 -4.37 -15.34 17.47
CA VAL A 850 -5.54 -15.65 16.64
C VAL A 850 -5.13 -15.97 15.21
N TYR A 851 -5.83 -16.91 14.60
CA TYR A 851 -5.91 -16.99 13.15
C TYR A 851 -7.07 -16.14 12.66
N PHE A 852 -6.93 -15.48 11.51
CA PHE A 852 -8.05 -14.80 10.89
C PHE A 852 -7.97 -14.84 9.36
N THR A 853 -9.12 -14.64 8.71
CA THR A 853 -9.29 -14.48 7.26
C THR A 853 -10.50 -13.57 7.04
N HIS A 854 -10.73 -13.11 5.82
CA HIS A 854 -11.89 -12.28 5.52
C HIS A 854 -13.17 -13.12 5.30
N SER A 855 -14.33 -12.50 5.50
CA SER A 855 -15.64 -13.09 5.22
C SER A 855 -15.95 -13.06 3.72
N TYR A 856 -16.22 -14.21 3.12
CA TYR A 856 -16.58 -14.35 1.70
C TYR A 856 -18.01 -14.85 1.49
N GLU A 857 -18.58 -14.61 0.31
CA GLU A 857 -19.91 -15.11 -0.09
C GLU A 857 -19.87 -16.61 -0.39
N TYR A 858 -21.02 -17.30 -0.32
CA TYR A 858 -21.13 -18.74 -0.62
C TYR A 858 -20.60 -19.15 -2.00
N THR A 859 -20.56 -18.22 -2.94
CA THR A 859 -20.05 -18.45 -4.30
C THR A 859 -18.52 -18.39 -4.40
N GLU A 860 -17.80 -18.12 -3.30
CA GLU A 860 -16.34 -18.01 -3.26
C GLU A 860 -15.70 -19.08 -2.34
N PRO A 861 -15.92 -20.39 -2.61
CA PRO A 861 -15.43 -21.46 -1.73
C PRO A 861 -13.90 -21.62 -1.75
N PHE A 862 -13.19 -20.95 -2.66
CA PHE A 862 -11.73 -21.02 -2.79
C PHE A 862 -10.97 -20.46 -1.58
N HIS A 863 -11.63 -19.58 -0.81
CA HIS A 863 -11.07 -18.94 0.39
C HIS A 863 -11.56 -19.57 1.69
N ARG A 864 -12.28 -20.70 1.60
CA ARG A 864 -12.89 -21.31 2.77
C ARG A 864 -11.83 -21.75 3.76
N VAL A 865 -11.94 -21.26 4.99
CA VAL A 865 -11.18 -21.73 6.14
C VAL A 865 -12.19 -22.17 7.20
N THR A 866 -12.01 -23.37 7.75
CA THR A 866 -12.93 -23.96 8.74
C THR A 866 -12.19 -24.28 10.03
N GLY A 867 -12.65 -23.71 11.14
CA GLY A 867 -12.18 -24.04 12.49
C GLY A 867 -13.11 -25.04 13.17
N ARG A 868 -12.54 -26.00 13.89
CA ARG A 868 -13.29 -27.02 14.64
C ARG A 868 -12.73 -27.19 16.04
N TRP A 869 -13.59 -27.09 17.06
CA TRP A 869 -13.25 -27.30 18.46
C TRP A 869 -13.95 -28.53 18.99
N GLN A 870 -13.19 -29.41 19.63
CA GLN A 870 -13.66 -30.68 20.16
C GLN A 870 -13.13 -30.88 21.56
N VAL A 871 -13.99 -31.30 22.49
CA VAL A 871 -13.51 -31.95 23.72
C VAL A 871 -13.01 -33.37 23.38
N ASN A 872 -12.23 -33.97 24.27
CA ASN A 872 -11.59 -35.25 24.05
C ASN A 872 -12.63 -36.36 23.75
N GLN A 873 -12.60 -36.81 22.50
CA GLN A 873 -13.54 -37.79 21.97
C GLN A 873 -13.48 -39.14 22.70
N ALA A 874 -12.34 -39.49 23.32
CA ALA A 874 -12.22 -40.70 24.10
C ALA A 874 -13.01 -40.65 25.43
N LYS A 875 -13.25 -39.44 25.95
CA LYS A 875 -13.95 -39.19 27.22
C LYS A 875 -15.44 -38.90 27.05
N LEU A 876 -15.89 -38.59 25.83
CA LEU A 876 -17.31 -38.45 25.54
C LEU A 876 -18.04 -39.80 25.54
N PRO A 877 -19.31 -39.84 25.99
CA PRO A 877 -20.15 -41.03 25.96
C PRO A 877 -20.41 -41.48 24.52
N SER A 878 -20.52 -42.79 24.29
CA SER A 878 -21.04 -43.34 23.03
C SER A 878 -22.52 -43.01 22.88
N GLY A 879 -23.02 -42.99 21.64
CA GLY A 879 -24.37 -42.48 21.34
C GLY A 879 -25.53 -43.20 22.02
N ASP A 880 -25.32 -44.40 22.52
CA ASP A 880 -26.28 -45.21 23.30
C ASP A 880 -26.32 -44.87 24.80
N GLN A 881 -25.43 -43.99 25.27
CA GLN A 881 -25.32 -43.55 26.67
C GLN A 881 -25.88 -42.12 26.84
N PRO A 882 -26.16 -41.65 28.08
CA PRO A 882 -26.50 -40.25 28.32
C PRO A 882 -25.35 -39.32 27.88
N GLY A 883 -25.69 -38.26 27.14
CA GLY A 883 -24.73 -37.29 26.63
C GLY A 883 -24.11 -36.42 27.73
N GLN A 884 -22.95 -35.83 27.44
CA GLN A 884 -22.29 -34.92 28.36
C GLN A 884 -22.61 -33.47 27.98
N ARG A 885 -23.27 -32.75 28.89
CA ARG A 885 -23.64 -31.35 28.70
C ARG A 885 -22.53 -30.40 29.17
N TYR A 886 -22.29 -29.36 28.38
CA TYR A 886 -21.38 -28.28 28.70
C TYR A 886 -22.09 -26.94 28.51
N LYS A 887 -21.77 -25.97 29.36
CA LYS A 887 -21.96 -24.55 29.08
C LYS A 887 -20.76 -24.07 28.26
N VAL A 888 -21.03 -23.42 27.13
CA VAL A 888 -20.04 -23.09 26.11
C VAL A 888 -19.81 -21.58 26.06
N TYR A 889 -18.53 -21.20 26.04
CA TYR A 889 -18.07 -19.83 25.83
C TYR A 889 -17.13 -19.78 24.63
N VAL A 890 -17.21 -18.73 23.83
CA VAL A 890 -16.23 -18.42 22.78
C VAL A 890 -15.41 -17.21 23.21
N HIS A 891 -14.09 -17.27 23.01
CA HIS A 891 -13.22 -16.12 23.21
C HIS A 891 -13.26 -15.21 21.97
N LEU A 892 -13.34 -13.91 22.19
CA LEU A 892 -13.35 -12.89 21.14
C LEU A 892 -12.24 -11.88 21.44
N PRO A 893 -11.35 -11.58 20.49
CA PRO A 893 -10.23 -10.68 20.73
C PRO A 893 -10.67 -9.22 20.86
N ALA A 894 -9.83 -8.43 21.52
CA ALA A 894 -10.02 -6.98 21.63
C ALA A 894 -10.02 -6.24 20.29
N HIS A 895 -9.36 -6.79 19.26
CA HIS A 895 -9.24 -6.18 17.94
C HIS A 895 -9.03 -7.27 16.87
N GLY A 896 -9.24 -6.91 15.60
CA GLY A 896 -9.04 -7.81 14.45
C GLY A 896 -10.20 -8.76 14.12
N ALA A 897 -11.36 -8.62 14.78
CA ALA A 897 -12.58 -9.37 14.46
C ALA A 897 -13.77 -8.43 14.19
N GLU A 898 -14.43 -8.57 13.04
CA GLU A 898 -15.56 -7.70 12.65
C GLU A 898 -16.82 -8.47 12.23
N ALA A 899 -16.64 -9.66 11.65
CA ALA A 899 -17.70 -10.38 10.96
C ALA A 899 -18.82 -10.90 11.89
N VAL A 900 -19.98 -11.17 11.28
CA VAL A 900 -21.05 -11.96 11.88
C VAL A 900 -20.85 -13.42 11.46
N VAL A 901 -20.44 -14.24 12.41
CA VAL A 901 -20.02 -15.63 12.17
C VAL A 901 -21.04 -16.61 12.72
N ARG A 902 -21.31 -17.67 11.96
CA ARG A 902 -22.16 -18.79 12.37
C ARG A 902 -21.30 -19.89 12.99
N TYR A 903 -21.62 -20.23 14.24
CA TYR A 903 -21.04 -21.35 14.97
C TYR A 903 -22.05 -22.50 14.98
N ASP A 904 -21.72 -23.62 14.36
CA ASP A 904 -22.54 -24.83 14.30
C ASP A 904 -22.18 -25.78 15.45
N PHE A 905 -23.18 -26.14 16.25
CA PHE A 905 -23.09 -27.09 17.36
C PHE A 905 -23.54 -28.46 16.88
N ILE A 906 -22.62 -29.42 16.86
CA ILE A 906 -22.87 -30.77 16.35
C ILE A 906 -22.82 -31.74 17.52
N PRO A 907 -23.91 -32.45 17.86
CA PRO A 907 -23.99 -33.27 19.06
C PRO A 907 -23.15 -34.56 18.98
N GLY A 908 -22.81 -35.01 17.77
CA GLY A 908 -22.21 -36.32 17.54
C GLY A 908 -23.24 -37.45 17.48
N ASP A 909 -22.75 -38.68 17.32
CA ASP A 909 -23.57 -39.87 17.18
C ASP A 909 -24.39 -40.10 18.45
N ASN A 910 -25.72 -40.10 18.34
CA ASN A 910 -26.60 -40.25 19.49
C ASN A 910 -27.91 -40.98 19.13
N THR A 911 -28.42 -41.80 20.06
CA THR A 911 -29.76 -42.40 19.97
C THR A 911 -30.84 -41.57 20.67
N ALA A 912 -30.45 -40.46 21.30
CA ALA A 912 -31.34 -39.55 22.03
C ALA A 912 -32.18 -38.65 21.10
N GLY A 913 -31.82 -38.57 19.82
CA GLY A 913 -32.50 -37.73 18.83
C GLY A 913 -32.02 -36.27 18.83
N ALA A 914 -30.90 -35.97 19.50
CA ALA A 914 -30.28 -34.66 19.51
C ALA A 914 -29.81 -34.28 18.09
N LYS A 915 -30.15 -33.08 17.65
CA LYS A 915 -29.84 -32.54 16.32
C LYS A 915 -28.82 -31.41 16.39
N PRO A 916 -28.12 -31.10 15.29
CA PRO A 916 -27.31 -29.89 15.21
C PRO A 916 -28.14 -28.62 15.47
N ASP A 917 -27.50 -27.61 16.05
CA ASP A 917 -28.03 -26.26 16.28
C ASP A 917 -26.95 -25.22 15.92
N TYR A 918 -27.24 -23.93 15.97
CA TYR A 918 -26.25 -22.89 15.62
C TYR A 918 -26.42 -21.60 16.42
N CYS A 919 -25.35 -20.81 16.48
CA CYS A 919 -25.38 -19.45 17.00
C CYS A 919 -24.68 -18.47 16.05
N ASN A 920 -25.33 -17.34 15.76
CA ASN A 920 -24.70 -16.23 15.03
C ASN A 920 -24.10 -15.24 16.03
N VAL A 921 -22.80 -15.01 15.93
CA VAL A 921 -22.03 -14.12 16.80
C VAL A 921 -21.40 -13.03 15.96
N ASN A 922 -21.75 -11.78 16.22
CA ASN A 922 -21.02 -10.63 15.67
C ASN A 922 -19.76 -10.42 16.53
N GLN A 923 -18.58 -10.82 16.02
CA GLN A 923 -17.37 -10.86 16.84
C GLN A 923 -16.96 -9.46 17.34
N GLY A 924 -17.00 -8.44 16.48
CA GLY A 924 -16.57 -7.09 16.84
C GLY A 924 -17.47 -6.36 17.84
N THR A 925 -18.80 -6.45 17.69
CA THR A 925 -19.73 -5.82 18.65
C THR A 925 -19.80 -6.57 19.98
N ARG A 926 -19.54 -7.88 19.98
CA ARG A 926 -19.57 -8.71 21.19
C ARG A 926 -18.31 -8.56 22.01
N SER A 927 -17.13 -8.42 21.39
CA SER A 927 -15.88 -8.08 22.11
C SER A 927 -15.89 -6.63 22.61
N ALA A 928 -16.56 -5.72 21.90
CA ALA A 928 -16.64 -4.29 22.23
C ALA A 928 -15.26 -3.66 22.50
N GLY A 929 -14.25 -4.11 21.74
CA GLY A 929 -12.88 -3.64 21.85
C GLY A 929 -12.07 -4.23 23.01
N LYS A 930 -12.48 -5.38 23.56
CA LYS A 930 -11.83 -6.06 24.70
C LYS A 930 -11.78 -7.57 24.50
N ASP A 931 -10.73 -8.22 24.99
CA ASP A 931 -10.67 -9.67 25.10
C ASP A 931 -11.81 -10.14 26.02
N THR A 932 -12.69 -10.99 25.48
CA THR A 932 -13.97 -11.31 26.12
C THR A 932 -14.38 -12.75 25.87
N TRP A 933 -14.68 -13.47 26.95
CA TRP A 933 -15.43 -14.73 26.90
C TRP A 933 -16.94 -14.47 26.75
N PHE A 934 -17.50 -14.75 25.58
CA PHE A 934 -18.93 -14.63 25.30
C PHE A 934 -19.66 -15.95 25.59
N GLU A 935 -20.59 -15.94 26.54
CA GLU A 935 -21.45 -17.10 26.83
C GLU A 935 -22.42 -17.35 25.68
N MET A 936 -22.42 -18.56 25.13
CA MET A 936 -23.32 -18.95 24.05
C MET A 936 -24.59 -19.61 24.59
N GLY A 937 -24.42 -20.55 25.53
CA GLY A 937 -25.48 -21.35 26.13
C GLY A 937 -24.97 -22.75 26.48
N THR A 938 -25.87 -23.71 26.69
CA THR A 938 -25.48 -25.11 26.94
C THR A 938 -25.78 -26.02 25.75
N PHE A 939 -24.90 -27.00 25.53
CA PHE A 939 -25.09 -28.02 24.52
C PHE A 939 -24.54 -29.39 24.97
N THR A 940 -25.19 -30.47 24.54
CA THR A 940 -24.90 -31.85 24.92
C THR A 940 -24.17 -32.57 23.79
N PHE A 941 -23.04 -33.19 24.13
CA PHE A 941 -22.16 -33.86 23.18
C PHE A 941 -21.96 -35.35 23.50
N TRP A 942 -21.80 -36.12 22.42
CA TRP A 942 -21.39 -37.52 22.36
C TRP A 942 -20.15 -37.66 21.49
N LYS A 943 -19.60 -38.87 21.36
CA LYS A 943 -18.53 -39.15 20.39
C LYS A 943 -18.90 -38.64 18.99
N GLY A 944 -17.98 -37.93 18.35
CA GLY A 944 -18.18 -37.18 17.11
C GLY A 944 -18.64 -35.72 17.32
N GLY A 945 -19.02 -35.35 18.54
CA GLY A 945 -19.54 -34.03 18.88
C GLY A 945 -18.47 -32.94 18.85
N ARG A 946 -18.83 -31.77 18.32
CA ARG A 946 -17.92 -30.65 18.04
C ARG A 946 -18.65 -29.33 17.86
N ILE A 947 -17.90 -28.23 17.89
CA ILE A 947 -18.33 -26.93 17.39
C ILE A 947 -17.49 -26.60 16.17
N GLU A 948 -18.11 -26.11 15.09
CA GLU A 948 -17.41 -25.69 13.89
C GLU A 948 -17.91 -24.34 13.36
N MET A 949 -17.03 -23.61 12.69
CA MET A 949 -17.37 -22.41 11.93
C MET A 949 -16.45 -22.27 10.72
N ASP A 950 -16.88 -21.51 9.73
CA ASP A 950 -16.04 -21.09 8.61
C ASP A 950 -16.22 -19.60 8.31
N ASN A 951 -15.48 -19.09 7.32
CA ASN A 951 -15.53 -17.70 6.88
C ASN A 951 -16.49 -17.46 5.69
N ILE A 952 -17.32 -18.44 5.32
CA ILE A 952 -18.22 -18.36 4.17
C ILE A 952 -19.62 -17.98 4.66
N HIS A 953 -20.05 -16.77 4.35
CA HIS A 953 -21.25 -16.16 4.90
C HIS A 953 -22.08 -15.45 3.82
N LYS A 954 -23.40 -15.42 4.04
CA LYS A 954 -24.30 -14.66 3.17
C LYS A 954 -23.96 -13.17 3.20
N GLY A 955 -23.65 -12.59 2.04
CA GLY A 955 -23.31 -11.18 1.90
C GLY A 955 -21.87 -10.84 2.28
N GLY A 956 -21.00 -11.84 2.49
CA GLY A 956 -19.57 -11.61 2.73
C GLY A 956 -18.92 -10.88 1.54
N THR A 957 -18.18 -9.81 1.82
CA THR A 957 -17.60 -8.95 0.78
C THR A 957 -16.10 -9.12 0.58
N GLY A 958 -15.42 -9.83 1.49
CA GLY A 958 -13.97 -9.90 1.60
C GLY A 958 -13.35 -8.79 2.47
N ASP A 959 -14.16 -8.01 3.20
CA ASP A 959 -13.68 -6.85 3.97
C ASP A 959 -13.68 -7.06 5.50
N ASP A 960 -14.65 -7.80 6.05
CA ASP A 960 -14.76 -8.03 7.49
C ASP A 960 -13.94 -9.27 7.91
N ASN A 961 -13.12 -9.16 8.97
CA ASN A 961 -12.35 -10.31 9.46
C ASN A 961 -13.20 -11.29 10.28
N VAL A 962 -13.00 -12.57 10.01
CA VAL A 962 -13.46 -13.74 10.74
C VAL A 962 -12.27 -14.29 11.54
N VAL A 963 -12.38 -14.27 12.87
CA VAL A 963 -11.31 -14.71 13.77
C VAL A 963 -11.59 -16.10 14.34
N PHE A 964 -10.56 -16.95 14.35
CA PHE A 964 -10.50 -18.28 14.98
C PHE A 964 -9.58 -18.22 16.22
N ASP A 965 -10.18 -18.45 17.38
CA ASP A 965 -9.57 -18.29 18.72
C ASP A 965 -9.92 -19.51 19.60
N ALA A 966 -10.18 -19.32 20.89
CA ALA A 966 -10.49 -20.37 21.85
C ALA A 966 -12.00 -20.59 22.12
N ILE A 967 -12.35 -21.83 22.50
CA ILE A 967 -13.67 -22.19 23.04
C ILE A 967 -13.51 -22.89 24.39
N ALA A 968 -14.27 -22.46 25.39
CA ALA A 968 -14.33 -23.09 26.71
C ALA A 968 -15.60 -23.95 26.85
N PHE A 969 -15.41 -25.19 27.29
CA PHE A 969 -16.45 -26.16 27.62
C PHE A 969 -16.48 -26.37 29.13
N VAL A 970 -17.50 -25.84 29.79
CA VAL A 970 -17.68 -25.95 31.24
C VAL A 970 -18.71 -27.03 31.55
N PRO A 971 -18.36 -28.15 32.22
CA PRO A 971 -19.32 -29.19 32.56
C PRO A 971 -20.55 -28.61 33.29
N PHE A 972 -21.75 -29.00 32.86
CA PHE A 972 -22.98 -28.37 33.32
C PHE A 972 -24.16 -29.35 33.37
N ASN A 973 -25.07 -29.19 34.33
CA ASN A 973 -26.08 -30.21 34.63
C ASN A 973 -27.50 -29.90 34.12
N TYR A 974 -27.78 -28.66 33.72
CA TYR A 974 -29.11 -28.23 33.30
C TYR A 974 -29.05 -27.51 31.95
N ALA A 975 -30.14 -27.56 31.18
CA ALA A 975 -30.23 -26.80 29.94
C ALA A 975 -30.40 -25.30 30.26
N ASP A 976 -29.58 -24.49 29.61
CA ASP A 976 -29.60 -23.02 29.65
C ASP A 976 -29.40 -22.52 28.21
N PRO A 977 -30.46 -22.03 27.55
CA PRO A 977 -30.38 -21.59 26.16
C PRO A 977 -29.37 -20.47 25.93
N GLY A 978 -29.02 -19.72 26.98
CA GLY A 978 -28.08 -18.61 26.91
C GLY A 978 -28.49 -17.51 25.92
N PRO A 979 -27.58 -16.58 25.61
CA PRO A 979 -27.78 -15.52 24.62
C PRO A 979 -28.03 -16.01 23.19
N CYS A 980 -27.59 -17.23 22.86
CA CYS A 980 -27.80 -17.83 21.54
C CYS A 980 -29.17 -18.53 21.39
N ALA A 981 -29.93 -18.67 22.49
CA ALA A 981 -31.18 -19.42 22.52
C ALA A 981 -31.05 -20.87 22.02
N LEU A 982 -29.94 -21.54 22.36
CA LEU A 982 -29.68 -22.93 21.98
C LEU A 982 -30.74 -23.86 22.55
N VAL A 983 -31.21 -24.81 21.73
CA VAL A 983 -32.22 -25.80 22.14
C VAL A 983 -31.62 -27.13 22.59
N ASP A 984 -30.30 -27.17 22.84
CA ASP A 984 -29.58 -28.36 23.30
C ASP A 984 -29.85 -29.61 22.45
N GLY A 985 -29.90 -29.41 21.13
CA GLY A 985 -30.22 -30.43 20.15
C GLY A 985 -31.68 -30.90 20.12
N GLY A 986 -32.60 -30.19 20.79
CA GLY A 986 -34.03 -30.52 20.85
C GLY A 986 -34.39 -31.52 21.95
N LEU A 987 -33.54 -31.67 22.96
CA LEU A 987 -33.72 -32.54 24.14
C LEU A 987 -34.59 -31.92 25.24
#